data_AF-A0A9W8DBY4-F1
#
_entry.id   AF-A0A9W8DBY4-F1
#
_cell.length_a   1.000
_cell.length_b   1.000
_cell.length_c   1.000
_cell.angle_alpha   90.00
_cell.angle_beta   90.00
_cell.angle_gamma   90.00
#
_symmetry.space_group_name_H-M   'P 1'
#
loop_
_entity.id
_entity.type
_entity.pdbx_description
1 polymer ?
#
loop_
_entity_poly.entity_id
_entity_poly.type
_entity_poly.pdbx_seq_one_letter_code
_entity_poly.pdbx_strand_id
1 'polypeptide(L)'
;MPYWLATGSESGEARVWDLRYAAADGACVATLGHPTNYGAVRSVAWSETHADQLSTGTSDRAWRLYALHADSDDTTRTMLLADKRAAEDIGSVAAVGARGSSFYSLSSCGDLYMHQVGPQALKHAAVHRMQGAELEHVEKAVYTRDLQGAAEAVVGLVQQFKAGGDASGEHPIMQQAESIQRLCDLFKAKPRVGASAWTLPPAAIALGGESLADSTEDTARTEESKDAQAAAARGFHGDLAHVAYGLPPGYPLEATASRHPVVWQALEQLNMANLRIRLERVVKQAESSDVDAKGQPLWKAIAERERQLMQYVKAEPALFGAKLLRAAVKLVLPHDCIAGLRLGLGVCQAYLSSQRQHEHRGAEPVVTCAMLDALVHVLLFPTVFDADGSTEDSAPLAAASSREQITLDVAGVRARIGECLDACAEAVFEMVQLEISIQETVMRGGDQKRVAEDIVAVMQRHARSVRALVGSAAAEHVRDQVQLHARFPATTTLSASAVRLYLNSLLSTRAYDEHLANSQWWRMPPAAAAADAGHAVGSDSGWLSSYALARVVNRQTATAVVPRMQRQIDVVLATIKKEPLGLEPRLFRDTLLKVGRIWLSVDQEIKLEFETEVTSKDKATGASHTAVQRVRTGMEGLAAAFEEIGGAFLMLLEALTRHSSHRDAFRRAAGEARPLHEALAALVAESQQSDPQLRERGLVIRKYLRKLDHYAKNQPPEDTIDAGQ
;
A
#
# COMPACT_ATOMS: atom_id res chain seq x y z
N MET A 1 8.08 21.94 37.10
CA MET A 1 8.55 20.56 37.33
C MET A 1 8.37 20.24 38.81
N PRO A 2 7.74 19.11 39.19
CA PRO A 2 7.32 18.90 40.58
C PRO A 2 8.46 18.51 41.54
N TYR A 3 9.63 18.09 41.04
CA TYR A 3 10.79 17.68 41.84
C TYR A 3 11.96 18.68 41.83
N TRP A 4 11.79 19.84 41.18
CA TRP A 4 12.77 20.93 41.24
C TRP A 4 12.36 21.94 42.30
N LEU A 5 13.27 22.21 43.22
CA LEU A 5 13.11 23.19 44.29
C LEU A 5 14.11 24.32 44.09
N ALA A 6 13.71 25.55 44.36
CA ALA A 6 14.62 26.68 44.42
C ALA A 6 14.58 27.30 45.82
N THR A 7 15.74 27.67 46.36
CA THR A 7 15.88 28.32 47.67
C THR A 7 16.70 29.59 47.54
N GLY A 8 16.27 30.68 48.17
CA GLY A 8 17.09 31.89 48.32
C GLY A 8 18.03 31.81 49.52
N SER A 9 19.18 32.48 49.45
CA SER A 9 20.18 32.59 50.50
C SER A 9 20.41 34.05 50.91
N GLU A 10 20.81 34.27 52.17
CA GLU A 10 21.30 35.56 52.66
C GLU A 10 22.59 36.00 51.98
N SER A 11 23.35 35.06 51.41
CA SER A 11 24.55 35.34 50.60
C SER A 11 24.26 36.02 49.25
N GLY A 12 22.98 36.25 48.91
CA GLY A 12 22.59 36.84 47.63
C GLY A 12 22.54 35.83 46.47
N GLU A 13 22.66 34.54 46.78
CA GLU A 13 22.54 33.45 45.81
C GLU A 13 21.17 32.78 45.93
N ALA A 14 20.61 32.30 44.81
CA ALA A 14 19.54 31.31 44.80
C ALA A 14 20.11 29.96 44.38
N ARG A 15 19.71 28.88 45.03
CA ARG A 15 20.17 27.52 44.73
C ARG A 15 19.01 26.68 44.21
N VAL A 16 19.26 25.90 43.18
CA VAL A 16 18.31 24.96 42.59
C VAL A 16 18.69 23.56 43.02
N TRP A 17 17.67 22.76 43.36
CA TRP A 17 17.79 21.42 43.90
C TRP A 17 16.91 20.48 43.08
N ASP A 18 17.38 19.27 42.85
CA ASP A 18 16.55 18.17 42.36
C ASP A 18 16.32 17.19 43.51
N LEU A 19 15.07 17.11 43.96
CA LEU A 19 14.69 16.33 45.14
C LEU A 19 14.92 14.82 44.98
N ARG A 20 15.07 14.33 43.75
CA ARG A 20 15.39 12.91 43.49
C ARG A 20 16.81 12.56 43.94
N TYR A 21 17.68 13.56 44.05
CA TYR A 21 19.11 13.38 44.29
C TYR A 21 19.61 14.11 45.54
N ALA A 22 18.76 14.95 46.17
CA ALA A 22 19.08 15.68 47.38
C ALA A 22 19.51 14.78 48.57
N ALA A 23 19.20 13.48 48.52
CA ALA A 23 19.53 12.50 49.56
C ALA A 23 20.99 12.02 49.57
N ALA A 24 21.77 12.22 48.49
CA ALA A 24 23.12 11.64 48.39
C ALA A 24 24.20 12.48 49.09
N ASP A 25 24.12 13.81 49.05
CA ASP A 25 25.12 14.72 49.68
C ASP A 25 24.61 16.14 49.98
N GLY A 26 23.32 16.43 49.71
CA GLY A 26 22.75 17.76 49.98
C GLY A 26 23.42 18.91 49.21
N ALA A 27 24.03 18.65 48.04
CA ALA A 27 24.57 19.68 47.15
C ALA A 27 23.52 20.17 46.13
N CYS A 28 23.55 21.46 45.81
CA CYS A 28 22.64 22.04 44.82
C CYS A 28 23.09 21.72 43.38
N VAL A 29 22.13 21.55 42.47
CA VAL A 29 22.41 21.27 41.05
C VAL A 29 22.76 22.52 40.25
N ALA A 30 22.30 23.70 40.70
CA ALA A 30 22.69 24.97 40.12
C ALA A 30 22.70 26.08 41.17
N THR A 31 23.64 27.01 41.05
CA THR A 31 23.71 28.23 41.85
C THR A 31 23.50 29.44 40.95
N LEU A 32 22.49 30.23 41.27
CA LEU A 32 22.09 31.46 40.61
C LEU A 32 22.59 32.63 41.44
N GLY A 33 23.64 33.28 40.97
CA GLY A 33 24.18 34.49 41.58
C GLY A 33 24.61 35.43 40.47
N HIS A 34 24.49 36.74 40.71
CA HIS A 34 25.11 37.74 39.87
C HIS A 34 26.24 38.41 40.67
N PRO A 35 27.39 38.74 40.07
CA PRO A 35 28.50 39.40 40.78
C PRO A 35 28.12 40.75 41.40
N THR A 36 26.99 41.33 41.01
CA THR A 36 26.43 42.56 41.61
C THR A 36 25.26 42.32 42.56
N ASN A 37 25.05 41.07 43.01
CA ASN A 37 24.10 40.77 44.09
C ASN A 37 24.75 41.17 45.43
N TYR A 38 24.27 42.26 46.02
CA TYR A 38 24.78 42.77 47.29
C TYR A 38 23.82 42.55 48.47
N GLY A 39 22.67 41.93 48.22
CA GLY A 39 21.61 41.74 49.21
C GLY A 39 21.06 40.32 49.25
N ALA A 40 20.42 39.97 50.36
CA ALA A 40 19.80 38.67 50.58
C ALA A 40 18.67 38.41 49.58
N VAL A 41 18.58 37.19 49.06
CA VAL A 41 17.44 36.76 48.24
C VAL A 41 16.25 36.50 49.16
N ARG A 42 15.22 37.35 49.10
CA ARG A 42 14.03 37.29 49.96
C ARG A 42 12.93 36.41 49.37
N SER A 43 12.85 36.33 48.05
CA SER A 43 11.81 35.58 47.34
C SER A 43 12.35 35.00 46.05
N VAL A 44 11.86 33.81 45.69
CA VAL A 44 12.12 33.15 44.41
C VAL A 44 10.80 32.69 43.79
N ALA A 45 10.68 32.75 42.47
CA ALA A 45 9.51 32.25 41.76
C ALA A 45 9.88 31.69 40.38
N TRP A 46 9.44 30.45 40.11
CA TRP A 46 9.55 29.81 38.80
C TRP A 46 8.59 30.44 37.80
N SER A 47 9.02 30.55 36.55
CA SER A 47 8.13 30.96 35.45
C SER A 47 7.05 29.90 35.20
N GLU A 48 5.81 30.34 34.95
CA GLU A 48 4.71 29.45 34.57
C GLU A 48 4.75 29.04 33.09
N THR A 49 5.59 29.70 32.28
CA THR A 49 5.63 29.51 30.81
C THR A 49 6.93 28.87 30.31
N HIS A 50 7.99 28.91 31.11
CA HIS A 50 9.34 28.46 30.78
C HIS A 50 9.90 27.68 31.98
N ALA A 51 10.17 26.38 31.79
CA ALA A 51 10.61 25.52 32.88
C ALA A 51 12.04 25.85 33.37
N ASP A 52 12.80 26.55 32.54
CA ASP A 52 14.19 26.96 32.72
C ASP A 52 14.34 28.36 33.34
N GLN A 53 13.25 29.07 33.63
CA GLN A 53 13.32 30.45 34.11
C GLN A 53 12.98 30.57 35.59
N LEU A 54 13.85 31.24 36.35
CA LEU A 54 13.66 31.54 37.76
C LEU A 54 13.85 33.04 38.01
N SER A 55 12.89 33.65 38.70
CA SER A 55 12.99 35.03 39.17
C SER A 55 13.38 35.11 40.64
N THR A 56 14.13 36.15 40.99
CA THR A 56 14.51 36.45 42.38
C THR A 56 14.16 37.89 42.73
N GLY A 57 13.80 38.10 43.99
CA GLY A 57 13.67 39.42 44.62
C GLY A 57 14.66 39.53 45.76
N THR A 58 15.46 40.60 45.74
CA THR A 58 16.60 40.77 46.64
C THR A 58 16.48 42.05 47.47
N SER A 59 17.17 42.08 48.62
CA SER A 59 17.25 43.27 49.49
C SER A 59 18.17 44.37 48.94
N ASP A 60 18.80 44.16 47.79
CA ASP A 60 19.51 45.22 47.04
C ASP A 60 18.56 46.00 46.11
N ARG A 61 17.24 45.86 46.35
CA ARG A 61 16.14 46.48 45.60
C ARG A 61 16.02 45.97 44.17
N ALA A 62 16.70 44.89 43.79
CA ALA A 62 16.64 44.37 42.44
C ALA A 62 15.67 43.19 42.29
N TRP A 63 14.98 43.16 41.15
CA TRP A 63 14.31 42.00 40.61
C TRP A 63 15.17 41.48 39.47
N ARG A 64 15.45 40.18 39.49
CA ARG A 64 16.27 39.54 38.47
C ARG A 64 15.56 38.32 37.92
N LEU A 65 15.72 38.10 36.63
CA LEU A 65 15.24 36.91 35.94
C LEU A 65 16.42 36.16 35.35
N TYR A 66 16.57 34.90 35.74
CA TYR A 66 17.61 34.00 35.27
C TYR A 66 17.00 32.95 34.33
N ALA A 67 17.74 32.59 33.29
CA ALA A 67 17.54 31.37 32.52
C ALA A 67 18.61 30.33 32.87
N LEU A 68 18.18 29.08 32.98
CA LEU A 68 19.00 27.91 33.24
C LEU A 68 19.27 27.17 31.93
N HIS A 69 20.54 26.93 31.64
CA HIS A 69 20.95 26.18 30.46
C HIS A 69 21.79 24.98 30.89
N ALA A 70 21.48 23.81 30.33
CA ALA A 70 22.38 22.67 30.43
C ALA A 70 23.48 22.85 29.38
N ASP A 71 24.73 22.96 29.82
CA ASP A 71 25.90 23.02 28.94
C ASP A 71 26.43 21.62 28.62
N SER A 72 27.34 21.50 27.65
CA SER A 72 27.94 20.21 27.26
C SER A 72 28.76 19.55 28.38
N ASP A 73 29.22 20.36 29.34
CA ASP A 73 30.19 19.95 30.36
C ASP A 73 29.52 19.48 31.66
N ASP A 74 28.24 19.04 31.59
CA ASP A 74 27.42 18.68 32.75
C ASP A 74 27.35 19.80 33.83
N THR A 75 27.50 21.05 33.39
CA THR A 75 27.34 22.24 34.25
C THR A 75 26.10 23.02 33.85
N THR A 76 25.40 23.56 34.85
CA THR A 76 24.27 24.46 34.60
C THR A 76 24.82 25.86 34.42
N ARG A 77 24.74 26.37 33.20
CA ARG A 77 25.03 27.76 32.90
C ARG A 77 23.82 28.61 33.27
N THR A 78 24.07 29.74 33.93
CA THR A 78 23.03 30.68 34.32
C THR A 78 23.18 31.96 33.52
N MET A 79 22.08 32.44 32.93
CA MET A 79 22.05 33.67 32.14
C MET A 79 21.09 34.67 32.78
N LEU A 80 21.57 35.87 33.07
CA LEU A 80 20.72 36.97 33.52
C LEU A 80 19.96 37.56 32.32
N LEU A 81 18.65 37.37 32.28
CA LEU A 81 17.78 37.87 31.22
C LEU A 81 17.33 39.31 31.44
N ALA A 82 17.07 39.67 32.71
CA ALA A 82 16.60 40.98 33.08
C ALA A 82 17.05 41.34 34.50
N ASP A 83 17.37 42.61 34.70
CA ASP A 83 17.65 43.23 35.99
C ASP A 83 16.93 44.57 36.05
N LYS A 84 16.06 44.73 37.05
CA LYS A 84 15.30 45.96 37.29
C LYS A 84 15.35 46.32 38.76
N ARG A 85 15.46 47.61 39.06
CA ARG A 85 15.50 48.12 40.43
C ARG A 85 14.16 48.73 40.83
N ALA A 86 13.71 48.40 42.03
CA ALA A 86 12.59 48.99 42.74
C ALA A 86 13.05 50.18 43.61
N ALA A 87 12.09 50.88 44.21
CA ALA A 87 12.37 51.98 45.14
C ALA A 87 13.04 51.47 46.44
N GLU A 88 12.56 50.35 46.96
CA GLU A 88 13.06 49.68 48.18
C GLU A 88 13.16 48.16 47.99
N ASP A 89 13.63 47.46 49.02
CA ASP A 89 13.83 46.00 49.07
C ASP A 89 12.65 45.24 48.48
N ILE A 90 12.93 44.22 47.66
CA ILE A 90 11.88 43.37 47.09
C ILE A 90 11.62 42.21 48.05
N GLY A 91 10.49 42.26 48.75
CA GLY A 91 10.10 41.26 49.73
C GLY A 91 9.41 40.03 49.12
N SER A 92 8.77 40.17 47.96
CA SER A 92 8.04 39.08 47.32
C SER A 92 8.08 39.17 45.80
N VAL A 93 8.15 38.02 45.13
CA VAL A 93 8.07 37.87 43.68
C VAL A 93 7.12 36.73 43.34
N ALA A 94 6.28 36.92 42.33
CA ALA A 94 5.36 35.90 41.82
C ALA A 94 5.38 35.89 40.29
N ALA A 95 5.34 34.70 39.69
CA ALA A 95 5.12 34.54 38.25
C ALA A 95 3.61 34.36 37.98
N VAL A 96 3.14 34.85 36.83
CA VAL A 96 1.72 34.75 36.46
C VAL A 96 1.59 34.32 35.00
N GLY A 97 0.94 33.17 34.75
CA GLY A 97 0.82 32.55 33.43
C GLY A 97 -0.30 33.09 32.55
N ALA A 98 -1.15 34.00 33.04
CA ALA A 98 -2.30 34.50 32.30
C ALA A 98 -1.94 35.36 31.06
N ARG A 99 -0.72 35.93 31.00
CA ARG A 99 -0.29 36.88 29.96
C ARG A 99 1.20 36.72 29.59
N GLY A 100 1.60 35.53 29.15
CA GLY A 100 2.98 35.27 28.76
C GLY A 100 3.95 35.26 29.95
N SER A 101 5.23 35.56 29.72
CA SER A 101 6.27 35.63 30.75
C SER A 101 6.15 36.92 31.57
N SER A 102 5.13 36.98 32.44
CA SER A 102 4.87 38.11 33.33
C SER A 102 5.22 37.76 34.78
N PHE A 103 5.85 38.70 35.47
CA PHE A 103 6.24 38.59 36.87
C PHE A 103 5.77 39.83 37.63
N TYR A 104 5.41 39.65 38.89
CA TYR A 104 5.10 40.73 39.81
C TYR A 104 6.13 40.74 40.93
N SER A 105 6.56 41.92 41.34
CA SER A 105 7.41 42.09 42.52
C SER A 105 6.82 43.12 43.45
N LEU A 106 6.76 42.81 44.74
CA LEU A 106 6.28 43.72 45.78
C LEU A 106 7.47 44.23 46.60
N SER A 107 7.63 45.55 46.62
CA SER A 107 8.64 46.22 47.43
C SER A 107 8.18 46.38 48.88
N SER A 108 9.12 46.54 49.81
CA SER A 108 8.86 46.73 51.24
C SER A 108 8.11 48.03 51.56
N CYS A 109 8.19 49.04 50.67
CA CYS A 109 7.38 50.26 50.76
C CYS A 109 5.92 50.08 50.29
N GLY A 110 5.55 48.90 49.79
CA GLY A 110 4.21 48.61 49.27
C GLY A 110 4.04 48.81 47.76
N ASP A 111 5.09 49.21 47.04
CA ASP A 111 5.03 49.39 45.59
C ASP A 111 4.97 48.04 44.86
N LEU A 112 3.98 47.89 43.98
CA LEU A 112 3.81 46.72 43.14
C LEU A 112 4.30 47.01 41.72
N TYR A 113 5.31 46.26 41.28
CA TYR A 113 5.82 46.33 39.92
C TYR A 113 5.34 45.13 39.11
N MET A 114 5.02 45.37 37.84
CA MET A 114 4.77 44.33 36.84
C MET A 114 5.92 44.32 35.83
N HIS A 115 6.58 43.17 35.71
CA HIS A 115 7.65 42.94 34.76
C HIS A 115 7.13 42.05 33.64
N GLN A 116 7.04 42.59 32.43
CA GLN A 116 6.70 41.82 31.24
C GLN A 116 7.96 41.57 30.42
N VAL A 117 8.32 40.30 30.26
CA VAL A 117 9.50 39.93 29.48
C VAL A 117 9.12 39.90 28.01
N GLY A 118 9.66 40.84 27.25
CA GLY A 118 9.43 40.91 25.81
C GLY A 118 10.09 39.76 25.04
N PRO A 119 9.59 39.40 23.84
CA PRO A 119 10.18 38.35 23.01
C PRO A 119 11.67 38.57 22.71
N GLN A 120 12.12 39.81 22.56
CA GLN A 120 13.53 40.09 22.27
C GLN A 120 14.48 39.61 23.38
N ALA A 121 14.11 39.79 24.65
CA ALA A 121 14.90 39.27 25.77
C ALA A 121 14.94 37.74 25.77
N LEU A 122 13.80 37.10 25.44
CA LEU A 122 13.68 35.65 25.35
C LEU A 122 14.44 35.05 24.16
N LYS A 123 14.56 35.76 23.03
CA LYS A 123 15.32 35.28 21.86
C LYS A 123 16.79 35.02 22.17
N HIS A 124 17.38 35.81 23.06
CA HIS A 124 18.77 35.62 23.49
C HIS A 124 18.94 34.45 24.47
N ALA A 125 17.85 34.02 25.11
CA ALA A 125 17.82 32.89 26.02
C ALA A 125 17.56 31.55 25.32
N ALA A 126 17.12 31.57 24.06
CA ALA A 126 16.78 30.36 23.32
C ALA A 126 18.03 29.50 23.10
N VAL A 127 17.92 28.20 23.43
CA VAL A 127 19.00 27.23 23.17
C VAL A 127 18.91 26.75 21.74
N HIS A 128 20.04 26.83 21.03
CA HIS A 128 20.16 26.36 19.66
C HIS A 128 20.76 24.96 19.59
N ARG A 129 20.00 24.01 19.04
CA ARG A 129 20.45 22.63 18.80
C ARG A 129 20.60 22.30 17.32
N MET A 130 19.96 23.09 16.48
CA MET A 130 20.06 22.97 15.03
C MET A 130 21.01 24.04 14.51
N GLN A 131 21.84 23.67 13.53
CA GLN A 131 22.75 24.61 12.89
C GLN A 131 22.07 25.26 11.69
N GLY A 132 22.20 26.58 11.56
CA GLY A 132 21.70 27.34 10.41
C GLY A 132 20.73 28.44 10.82
N ALA A 133 20.90 29.62 10.22
CA ALA A 133 20.18 30.83 10.63
C ALA A 133 18.64 30.69 10.60
N GLU A 134 18.10 29.96 9.61
CA GLU A 134 16.67 29.71 9.48
C GLU A 134 16.15 28.74 10.55
N LEU A 135 16.90 27.67 10.87
CA LEU A 135 16.53 26.72 11.93
C LEU A 135 16.63 27.36 13.32
N GLU A 136 17.67 28.16 13.56
CA GLU A 136 17.81 28.96 14.77
C GLU A 136 16.67 29.97 14.93
N HIS A 137 16.19 30.54 13.82
CA HIS A 137 15.04 31.43 13.83
C HIS A 137 13.77 30.69 14.29
N VAL A 138 13.54 29.47 13.81
CA VAL A 138 12.43 28.63 14.26
C VAL A 138 12.55 28.31 15.75
N GLU A 139 13.74 27.91 16.23
CA GLU A 139 13.97 27.65 17.67
C GLU A 139 13.69 28.89 18.53
N LYS A 140 14.17 30.06 18.12
CA LYS A 140 13.87 31.36 18.76
C LYS A 140 12.37 31.61 18.79
N ALA A 141 11.67 31.43 17.68
CA ALA A 141 10.24 31.67 17.57
C ALA A 141 9.43 30.73 18.48
N VAL A 142 9.75 29.43 18.49
CA VAL A 142 9.09 28.45 19.39
C VAL A 142 9.36 28.75 20.86
N TYR A 143 10.60 29.10 21.22
CA TYR A 143 10.95 29.47 22.58
C TYR A 143 10.17 30.71 23.03
N THR A 144 10.11 31.75 22.20
CA THR A 144 9.35 32.99 22.48
C THR A 144 7.83 32.85 22.39
N ARG A 145 7.31 31.65 22.10
CA ARG A 145 5.89 31.34 21.94
C ARG A 145 5.22 32.04 20.74
N ASP A 146 6.02 32.49 19.78
CA ASP A 146 5.56 32.92 18.46
C ASP A 146 5.44 31.71 17.54
N LEU A 147 4.43 30.87 17.80
CA LEU A 147 4.23 29.64 17.02
C LEU A 147 3.76 29.91 15.59
N GLN A 148 3.15 31.06 15.34
CA GLN A 148 2.77 31.45 13.99
C GLN A 148 4.02 31.75 13.15
N GLY A 149 4.91 32.62 13.63
CA GLY A 149 6.18 32.91 12.93
C GLY A 149 7.05 31.66 12.77
N ALA A 150 7.09 30.81 13.80
CA ALA A 150 7.79 29.52 13.71
C ALA A 150 7.20 28.62 12.62
N ALA A 151 5.87 28.51 12.55
CA ALA A 151 5.18 27.67 11.58
C ALA A 151 5.36 28.17 10.13
N GLU A 152 5.29 29.48 9.91
CA GLU A 152 5.56 30.10 8.60
C GLU A 152 6.98 29.80 8.12
N ALA A 153 7.97 29.96 9.01
CA ALA A 153 9.37 29.64 8.70
C ALA A 153 9.57 28.15 8.42
N VAL A 154 8.92 27.25 9.18
CA VAL A 154 8.98 25.80 8.93
C VAL A 154 8.37 25.41 7.61
N VAL A 155 7.22 25.97 7.23
CA VAL A 155 6.59 25.71 5.93
C VAL A 155 7.53 26.14 4.80
N GLY A 156 8.15 27.32 4.92
CA GLY A 156 9.17 27.79 3.98
C GLY A 156 10.36 26.83 3.88
N LEU A 157 10.92 26.41 5.00
CA LEU A 157 12.03 25.46 5.08
C LEU A 157 11.69 24.11 4.44
N VAL A 158 10.52 23.53 4.75
CA VAL A 158 10.10 22.25 4.18
C VAL A 158 9.90 22.36 2.67
N GLN A 159 9.41 23.50 2.17
CA GLN A 159 9.31 23.76 0.73
C GLN A 159 10.69 23.88 0.07
N GLN A 160 11.64 24.58 0.69
CA GLN A 160 13.02 24.64 0.20
C GLN A 160 13.65 23.23 0.17
N PHE A 161 13.46 22.44 1.22
CA PHE A 161 13.92 21.05 1.28
C PHE A 161 13.26 20.14 0.26
N LYS A 162 12.10 20.50 -0.30
CA LYS A 162 11.49 19.76 -1.42
C LYS A 162 12.07 20.17 -2.77
N ALA A 163 12.40 21.45 -2.93
CA ALA A 163 12.90 22.01 -4.18
C ALA A 163 14.38 21.70 -4.46
N GLY A 164 15.20 21.43 -3.43
CA GLY A 164 16.65 21.21 -3.53
C GLY A 164 17.10 19.88 -4.17
N GLY A 165 16.49 19.47 -5.28
CA GLY A 165 16.79 18.23 -6.02
C GLY A 165 18.22 18.13 -6.55
N ASP A 166 19.10 17.41 -5.85
CA ASP A 166 20.37 16.96 -6.42
C ASP A 166 20.17 15.79 -7.40
N ALA A 167 21.09 15.64 -8.36
CA ALA A 167 21.08 14.55 -9.34
C ALA A 167 21.36 13.14 -8.74
N SER A 168 21.54 13.02 -7.42
CA SER A 168 21.91 11.78 -6.72
C SER A 168 20.79 10.73 -6.67
N GLY A 169 19.58 11.08 -7.10
CA GLY A 169 18.43 10.16 -7.13
C GLY A 169 17.79 9.88 -5.77
N GLU A 170 18.44 10.26 -4.67
CA GLU A 170 17.82 10.34 -3.35
C GLU A 170 16.96 11.61 -3.25
N HIS A 171 15.82 11.52 -2.59
CA HIS A 171 14.93 12.67 -2.46
C HIS A 171 15.55 13.70 -1.48
N PRO A 172 15.53 15.00 -1.80
CA PRO A 172 16.19 16.06 -1.02
C PRO A 172 15.90 16.06 0.49
N ILE A 173 14.63 15.82 0.86
CA ILE A 173 14.21 15.66 2.28
C ILE A 173 15.03 14.62 3.06
N MET A 174 15.57 13.60 2.41
CA MET A 174 16.39 12.58 3.08
C MET A 174 17.75 13.16 3.54
N GLN A 175 18.31 14.13 2.81
CA GLN A 175 19.53 14.81 3.23
C GLN A 175 19.32 15.64 4.51
N GLN A 176 18.09 16.11 4.74
CA GLN A 176 17.69 16.91 5.89
C GLN A 176 16.88 16.11 6.93
N ALA A 177 17.02 14.78 6.93
CA ALA A 177 16.21 13.89 7.76
C ALA A 177 16.34 14.19 9.26
N GLU A 178 17.56 14.47 9.74
CA GLU A 178 17.79 14.84 11.15
C GLU A 178 17.16 16.18 11.51
N SER A 179 17.34 17.20 10.66
CA SER A 179 16.77 18.53 10.85
C SER A 179 15.25 18.46 10.96
N ILE A 180 14.60 17.70 10.07
CA ILE A 180 13.14 17.51 10.10
C ILE A 180 12.68 16.77 11.35
N GLN A 181 13.43 15.75 11.82
CA GLN A 181 13.12 15.05 13.07
C GLN A 181 13.22 15.98 14.28
N ARG A 182 14.27 16.82 14.34
CA ARG A 182 14.44 17.82 15.40
C ARG A 182 13.34 18.89 15.36
N LEU A 183 12.90 19.32 14.17
CA LEU A 183 11.76 20.22 14.01
C LEU A 183 10.45 19.59 14.49
N CYS A 184 10.22 18.31 14.19
CA CYS A 184 9.06 17.58 14.72
C CYS A 184 9.08 17.54 16.25
N ASP A 185 10.24 17.26 16.85
CA ASP A 185 10.40 17.22 18.30
C ASP A 185 10.24 18.60 18.94
N LEU A 186 10.67 19.67 18.25
CA LEU A 186 10.51 21.05 18.69
C LEU A 186 9.03 21.45 18.81
N PHE A 187 8.21 21.02 17.84
CA PHE A 187 6.76 21.26 17.81
C PHE A 187 5.95 20.24 18.61
N LYS A 188 6.57 19.20 19.17
CA LYS A 188 5.86 18.19 19.95
C LYS A 188 5.62 18.69 21.38
N ALA A 189 4.35 18.93 21.71
CA ALA A 189 3.97 19.23 23.09
C ALA A 189 4.32 18.04 24.00
N LYS A 190 5.10 18.30 25.05
CA LYS A 190 5.45 17.28 26.04
C LYS A 190 4.21 16.97 26.90
N PRO A 191 4.03 15.72 27.34
CA PRO A 191 2.92 15.36 28.21
C PRO A 191 2.95 16.19 29.49
N ARG A 192 1.78 16.59 29.97
CA ARG A 192 1.67 17.34 31.23
C ARG A 192 2.24 16.48 32.36
N VAL A 193 3.19 17.03 33.11
CA VAL A 193 3.72 16.37 34.30
C VAL A 193 2.67 16.47 35.42
N GLY A 194 1.96 15.37 35.66
CA GLY A 194 0.96 15.28 36.73
C GLY A 194 1.60 14.98 38.09
N ALA A 195 0.84 15.17 39.17
CA ALA A 195 1.28 14.84 40.53
C ALA A 195 1.59 13.34 40.70
N SER A 196 1.00 12.46 39.89
CA SER A 196 1.31 11.02 39.88
C SER A 196 2.68 10.67 39.31
N ALA A 197 3.30 11.56 38.51
CA ALA A 197 4.69 11.41 38.08
C ALA A 197 5.68 11.70 39.23
N TRP A 198 5.16 12.11 40.40
CA TRP A 198 5.92 12.37 41.60
C TRP A 198 6.15 11.08 42.38
N THR A 199 7.00 10.22 41.83
CA THR A 199 7.63 9.16 42.62
C THR A 199 9.00 9.67 43.00
N LEU A 200 9.15 10.12 44.26
CA LEU A 200 10.49 10.16 44.84
C LEU A 200 11.01 8.73 44.67
N PRO A 201 12.20 8.52 44.05
CA PRO A 201 12.81 7.22 44.06
C PRO A 201 12.75 6.75 45.52
N PRO A 202 12.23 5.54 45.82
CA PRO A 202 12.26 5.05 47.18
C PRO A 202 13.69 5.25 47.60
N ALA A 203 13.91 6.11 48.60
CA ALA A 203 15.24 6.43 49.05
C ALA A 203 15.92 5.08 49.23
N ALA A 204 16.87 4.74 48.37
CA ALA A 204 17.77 3.65 48.71
C ALA A 204 18.24 4.08 50.11
N ILE A 205 18.00 3.35 51.19
CA ILE A 205 18.66 2.07 51.50
C ILE A 205 20.19 2.16 51.24
N ALA A 206 20.72 3.36 50.96
CA ALA A 206 22.11 3.74 50.73
C ALA A 206 22.63 4.65 51.85
N LEU A 207 21.88 4.79 52.94
CA LEU A 207 22.48 4.82 54.26
C LEU A 207 22.19 3.45 54.85
N GLY A 208 23.10 2.50 54.62
CA GLY A 208 23.03 1.17 55.18
C GLY A 208 22.70 1.25 56.68
N GLY A 209 21.50 0.82 57.02
CA GLY A 209 21.06 0.62 58.40
C GLY A 209 21.69 -0.62 59.03
N GLU A 210 22.87 -1.03 58.58
CA GLU A 210 23.65 -2.08 59.23
C GLU A 210 24.79 -1.43 60.01
N SER A 211 24.57 -1.38 61.32
CA SER A 211 25.55 -1.42 62.39
C SER A 211 26.67 -0.37 62.38
N LEU A 212 26.50 0.59 63.28
CA LEU A 212 27.41 1.65 63.71
C LEU A 212 28.68 1.15 64.44
N ALA A 213 29.27 0.02 64.01
CA ALA A 213 30.44 -0.56 64.66
C ALA A 213 31.31 -1.32 63.66
N ASP A 214 32.16 -0.63 62.90
CA ASP A 214 33.62 -0.71 63.07
C ASP A 214 34.30 0.30 62.13
N SER A 215 35.25 1.04 62.67
CA SER A 215 35.96 2.13 62.01
C SER A 215 37.16 1.58 61.22
N THR A 216 37.26 1.83 59.90
CA THR A 216 38.53 2.06 59.14
C THR A 216 38.40 2.14 57.59
N GLU A 217 37.23 2.49 57.01
CA GLU A 217 37.10 2.71 55.55
C GLU A 217 36.37 4.03 55.21
N ASP A 218 36.97 5.18 55.57
CA ASP A 218 36.40 6.51 55.27
C ASP A 218 36.75 7.06 53.88
N THR A 219 37.75 6.51 53.18
CA THR A 219 38.16 7.05 51.88
C THR A 219 37.31 6.54 50.71
N ALA A 220 36.83 5.29 50.74
CA ALA A 220 36.02 4.70 49.67
C ALA A 220 34.62 5.32 49.56
N ARG A 221 34.02 5.70 50.70
CA ARG A 221 32.68 6.34 50.74
C ARG A 221 32.64 7.72 50.08
N THR A 222 33.75 8.45 50.10
CA THR A 222 33.84 9.80 49.48
C THR A 222 33.86 9.76 47.95
N GLU A 223 34.34 8.67 47.33
CA GLU A 223 34.35 8.55 45.86
C GLU A 223 32.99 8.10 45.32
N GLU A 224 32.34 7.14 45.96
CA GLU A 224 30.98 6.70 45.59
C GLU A 224 29.95 7.85 45.66
N SER A 225 30.11 8.76 46.63
CA SER A 225 29.26 9.93 46.80
C SER A 225 29.39 10.94 45.65
N LYS A 226 30.63 11.19 45.20
CA LYS A 226 30.90 12.08 44.06
C LYS A 226 30.34 11.54 42.74
N ASP A 227 30.42 10.23 42.53
CA ASP A 227 29.87 9.59 41.34
C ASP A 227 28.33 9.64 41.32
N ALA A 228 27.70 9.44 42.47
CA ALA A 228 26.25 9.61 42.63
C ALA A 228 25.81 11.06 42.37
N GLN A 229 26.57 12.04 42.86
CA GLN A 229 26.31 13.46 42.60
C GLN A 229 26.50 13.82 41.11
N ALA A 230 27.54 13.31 40.46
CA ALA A 230 27.76 13.52 39.03
C ALA A 230 26.65 12.87 38.19
N ALA A 231 26.18 11.67 38.56
CA ALA A 231 25.06 11.01 37.91
C ALA A 231 23.74 11.78 38.11
N ALA A 232 23.51 12.32 39.31
CA ALA A 232 22.39 13.19 39.63
C ALA A 232 22.39 14.48 38.82
N ALA A 233 23.54 15.16 38.76
CA ALA A 233 23.73 16.33 37.94
C ALA A 233 23.42 15.98 36.48
N ARG A 234 24.00 14.92 35.92
CA ARG A 234 23.69 14.44 34.56
C ARG A 234 22.19 14.19 34.35
N GLY A 235 21.51 13.59 35.32
CA GLY A 235 20.07 13.36 35.28
C GLY A 235 19.27 14.68 35.23
N PHE A 236 19.60 15.63 36.10
CA PHE A 236 19.01 16.98 36.09
C PHE A 236 19.27 17.71 34.77
N HIS A 237 20.50 17.68 34.26
CA HIS A 237 20.86 18.31 32.98
C HIS A 237 20.12 17.67 31.82
N GLY A 238 20.00 16.34 31.80
CA GLY A 238 19.21 15.62 30.80
C GLY A 238 17.74 16.02 30.82
N ASP A 239 17.15 16.14 32.01
CA ASP A 239 15.76 16.58 32.15
C ASP A 239 15.57 18.07 31.85
N LEU A 240 16.49 18.94 32.26
CA LEU A 240 16.48 20.37 31.91
C LEU A 240 16.61 20.55 30.41
N ALA A 241 17.58 19.89 29.79
CA ALA A 241 17.75 19.85 28.35
C ALA A 241 16.49 19.32 27.65
N HIS A 242 15.87 18.27 28.18
CA HIS A 242 14.65 17.74 27.59
C HIS A 242 13.50 18.74 27.72
N VAL A 243 13.21 19.23 28.93
CA VAL A 243 12.02 20.02 29.24
C VAL A 243 12.11 21.46 28.70
N ALA A 244 13.29 22.09 28.76
CA ALA A 244 13.51 23.46 28.31
C ALA A 244 13.48 23.61 26.78
N TYR A 245 13.85 22.56 26.03
CA TYR A 245 13.92 22.63 24.57
C TYR A 245 12.54 22.39 23.92
N GLY A 246 12.03 23.37 23.16
CA GLY A 246 10.76 23.29 22.44
C GLY A 246 9.53 23.69 23.27
N LEU A 247 8.42 22.97 23.07
CA LEU A 247 7.19 23.23 23.81
C LEU A 247 7.26 22.66 25.24
N PRO A 248 6.74 23.41 26.24
CA PRO A 248 6.80 22.98 27.63
C PRO A 248 5.76 21.88 27.89
N PRO A 249 5.96 21.08 28.95
CA PRO A 249 4.98 20.07 29.37
C PRO A 249 3.58 20.66 29.59
N GLY A 250 2.57 20.07 28.94
CA GLY A 250 1.18 20.49 29.07
C GLY A 250 0.79 21.70 28.22
N TYR A 251 1.64 22.16 27.31
CA TYR A 251 1.30 23.23 26.38
C TYR A 251 0.10 22.83 25.48
N PRO A 252 -0.95 23.66 25.36
CA PRO A 252 -2.15 23.33 24.58
C PRO A 252 -1.93 23.58 23.08
N LEU A 253 -1.09 22.75 22.45
CA LEU A 253 -0.76 22.87 21.02
C LEU A 253 -2.01 22.75 20.13
N GLU A 254 -2.93 21.84 20.46
CA GLU A 254 -4.18 21.64 19.71
C GLU A 254 -5.06 22.90 19.69
N ALA A 255 -5.20 23.56 20.85
CA ALA A 255 -5.94 24.81 20.95
C ALA A 255 -5.27 25.94 20.15
N THR A 256 -3.94 25.93 20.06
CA THR A 256 -3.19 26.92 19.27
C THR A 256 -3.29 26.64 17.78
N ALA A 257 -3.18 25.38 17.36
CA ALA A 257 -3.33 24.96 15.97
C ALA A 257 -4.75 25.20 15.45
N SER A 258 -5.77 25.09 16.32
CA SER A 258 -7.16 25.43 15.99
C SER A 258 -7.37 26.93 15.79
N ARG A 259 -6.58 27.79 16.45
CA ARG A 259 -6.64 29.26 16.29
C ARG A 259 -5.85 29.75 15.08
N HIS A 260 -4.74 29.09 14.77
CA HIS A 260 -3.82 29.50 13.70
C HIS A 260 -3.67 28.38 12.67
N PRO A 261 -4.35 28.46 11.50
CA PRO A 261 -4.32 27.41 10.49
C PRO A 261 -2.92 27.13 9.93
N VAL A 262 -2.04 28.14 9.94
CA VAL A 262 -0.64 27.98 9.51
C VAL A 262 0.13 27.02 10.41
N VAL A 263 -0.15 27.02 11.73
CA VAL A 263 0.46 26.07 12.67
C VAL A 263 0.01 24.65 12.35
N TRP A 264 -1.28 24.45 12.06
CA TRP A 264 -1.79 23.15 11.63
C TRP A 264 -1.12 22.68 10.33
N GLN A 265 -1.01 23.57 9.33
CA GLN A 265 -0.34 23.28 8.07
C GLN A 265 1.12 22.89 8.26
N ALA A 266 1.87 23.60 9.12
CA ALA A 266 3.25 23.28 9.44
C ALA A 266 3.38 21.90 10.11
N LEU A 267 2.51 21.58 11.07
CA LEU A 267 2.47 20.27 11.72
C LEU A 267 2.15 19.16 10.72
N GLU A 268 1.21 19.36 9.81
CA GLU A 268 0.87 18.40 8.77
C GLU A 268 2.07 18.16 7.84
N GLN A 269 2.72 19.22 7.35
CA GLN A 269 3.91 19.11 6.50
C GLN A 269 5.09 18.42 7.18
N LEU A 270 5.36 18.74 8.45
CA LEU A 270 6.38 18.06 9.25
C LEU A 270 6.06 16.57 9.45
N ASN A 271 4.81 16.25 9.77
CA ASN A 271 4.37 14.86 9.93
C ASN A 271 4.46 14.06 8.63
N MET A 272 4.10 14.68 7.50
CA MET A 272 4.25 14.07 6.17
C MET A 272 5.72 13.77 5.85
N ALA A 273 6.61 14.76 6.04
CA ALA A 273 8.04 14.60 5.79
C ALA A 273 8.68 13.55 6.72
N ASN A 274 8.32 13.56 8.01
CA ASN A 274 8.77 12.57 8.98
C ASN A 274 8.25 11.16 8.66
N LEU A 275 7.01 11.03 8.17
CA LEU A 275 6.50 9.73 7.72
C LEU A 275 7.31 9.20 6.54
N ARG A 276 7.62 10.05 5.55
CA ARG A 276 8.49 9.69 4.42
C ARG A 276 9.85 9.18 4.91
N ILE A 277 10.51 9.93 5.79
CA ILE A 277 11.83 9.56 6.35
C ILE A 277 11.75 8.21 7.09
N ARG A 278 10.72 8.01 7.90
CA ARG A 278 10.52 6.75 8.63
C ARG A 278 10.25 5.59 7.69
N LEU A 279 9.47 5.79 6.62
CA LEU A 279 9.17 4.77 5.62
C LEU A 279 10.44 4.36 4.87
N GLU A 280 11.27 5.32 4.44
CA GLU A 280 12.55 5.06 3.80
C GLU A 280 13.49 4.27 4.73
N ARG A 281 13.55 4.63 6.02
CA ARG A 281 14.35 3.91 7.01
C ARG A 281 13.88 2.47 7.19
N VAL A 282 12.56 2.24 7.25
CA VAL A 282 11.98 0.88 7.33
C VAL A 282 12.32 0.08 6.07
N VAL A 283 12.23 0.69 4.89
CA VAL A 283 12.58 0.04 3.62
C VAL A 283 14.07 -0.33 3.56
N LYS A 284 14.98 0.62 3.87
CA LYS A 284 16.42 0.37 3.94
C LYS A 284 16.78 -0.67 5.00
N GLN A 285 16.09 -0.68 6.14
CA GLN A 285 16.31 -1.70 7.18
C GLN A 285 15.89 -3.09 6.69
N ALA A 286 14.78 -3.20 5.95
CA ALA A 286 14.28 -4.45 5.42
C ALA A 286 15.19 -5.11 4.38
N GLU A 287 16.08 -4.34 3.72
CA GLU A 287 17.13 -4.90 2.87
C GLU A 287 18.18 -5.69 3.66
N SER A 288 18.31 -5.41 4.97
CA SER A 288 19.27 -6.04 5.87
C SER A 288 18.66 -7.03 6.87
N SER A 289 17.41 -6.81 7.29
CA SER A 289 16.72 -7.62 8.31
C SER A 289 15.20 -7.47 8.21
N ASP A 290 14.46 -8.57 8.32
CA ASP A 290 12.98 -8.54 8.28
C ASP A 290 12.33 -8.02 9.58
N VAL A 291 13.11 -7.81 10.64
CA VAL A 291 12.63 -7.40 11.97
C VAL A 291 13.21 -6.05 12.40
N ASP A 292 12.42 -5.31 13.18
CA ASP A 292 12.85 -4.06 13.80
C ASP A 292 13.77 -4.31 15.01
N ALA A 293 14.29 -3.23 15.61
CA ALA A 293 15.15 -3.31 16.79
C ALA A 293 14.45 -3.93 18.04
N LYS A 294 13.11 -4.08 18.00
CA LYS A 294 12.29 -4.69 19.05
C LYS A 294 11.86 -6.13 18.69
N GLY A 295 12.33 -6.68 17.57
CA GLY A 295 11.95 -7.99 17.06
C GLY A 295 10.56 -8.06 16.43
N GLN A 296 9.91 -6.93 16.16
CA GLN A 296 8.64 -6.88 15.44
C GLN A 296 8.89 -6.89 13.92
N PRO A 297 8.05 -7.59 13.13
CA PRO A 297 8.25 -7.63 11.69
C PRO A 297 8.00 -6.24 11.06
N LEU A 298 8.91 -5.82 10.19
CA LEU A 298 8.91 -4.46 9.61
C LEU A 298 7.63 -4.15 8.80
N TRP A 299 7.07 -5.13 8.11
CA TRP A 299 5.83 -4.97 7.33
C TRP A 299 4.65 -4.53 8.20
N LYS A 300 4.62 -4.94 9.48
CA LYS A 300 3.53 -4.57 10.40
C LYS A 300 3.56 -3.08 10.74
N ALA A 301 4.75 -2.49 10.86
CA ALA A 301 4.89 -1.05 11.08
C ALA A 301 4.37 -0.22 9.89
N ILE A 302 4.47 -0.75 8.66
CA ILE A 302 3.87 -0.14 7.46
C ILE A 302 2.35 -0.29 7.49
N ALA A 303 1.86 -1.50 7.77
CA ALA A 303 0.42 -1.80 7.83
C ALA A 303 -0.32 -0.97 8.89
N GLU A 304 0.25 -0.81 10.10
CA GLU A 304 -0.33 0.02 11.16
C GLU A 304 -0.46 1.50 10.78
N ARG A 305 0.33 1.97 9.82
CA ARG A 305 0.32 3.36 9.34
C ARG A 305 -0.30 3.52 7.95
N GLU A 306 -0.92 2.48 7.40
CA GLU A 306 -1.52 2.50 6.05
C GLU A 306 -2.46 3.70 5.87
N ARG A 307 -3.40 3.92 6.78
CA ARG A 307 -4.38 5.02 6.68
C ARG A 307 -3.71 6.39 6.66
N GLN A 308 -2.70 6.58 7.51
CA GLN A 308 -1.93 7.83 7.57
C GLN A 308 -1.12 8.03 6.29
N LEU A 309 -0.48 6.96 5.78
CA LEU A 309 0.25 6.99 4.53
C LEU A 309 -0.69 7.35 3.36
N MET A 310 -1.87 6.74 3.26
CA MET A 310 -2.84 7.06 2.20
C MET A 310 -3.35 8.50 2.27
N GLN A 311 -3.60 9.02 3.48
CA GLN A 311 -3.97 10.42 3.67
C GLN A 311 -2.87 11.36 3.13
N TYR A 312 -1.61 11.08 3.42
CA TYR A 312 -0.49 11.93 3.03
C TYR A 312 -0.09 11.76 1.57
N VAL A 313 -0.16 10.55 1.01
CA VAL A 313 0.02 10.33 -0.44
C VAL A 313 -1.07 11.05 -1.24
N LYS A 314 -2.31 11.10 -0.74
CA LYS A 314 -3.39 11.85 -1.38
C LYS A 314 -3.19 13.37 -1.30
N ALA A 315 -2.64 13.86 -0.18
CA ALA A 315 -2.37 15.29 0.01
C ALA A 315 -1.17 15.77 -0.83
N GLU A 316 -0.11 14.97 -0.89
CA GLU A 316 1.14 15.34 -1.56
C GLU A 316 1.87 14.11 -2.16
N PRO A 317 1.43 13.60 -3.33
CA PRO A 317 2.01 12.38 -3.91
C PRO A 317 3.48 12.53 -4.29
N ALA A 318 3.91 13.73 -4.71
CA ALA A 318 5.30 14.00 -5.08
C ALA A 318 6.28 13.73 -3.94
N LEU A 319 5.82 13.90 -2.69
CA LEU A 319 6.60 13.63 -1.49
C LEU A 319 6.84 12.12 -1.30
N PHE A 320 6.08 11.22 -1.90
CA PHE A 320 6.25 9.78 -1.75
C PHE A 320 6.58 9.18 -3.12
N GLY A 321 7.86 9.19 -3.48
CA GLY A 321 8.29 8.72 -4.80
C GLY A 321 7.83 7.28 -5.09
N ALA A 322 7.47 6.99 -6.35
CA ALA A 322 6.94 5.69 -6.76
C ALA A 322 7.85 4.51 -6.40
N LYS A 323 9.18 4.70 -6.44
CA LYS A 323 10.16 3.70 -6.02
C LYS A 323 10.02 3.31 -4.54
N LEU A 324 9.84 4.30 -3.66
CA LEU A 324 9.66 4.09 -2.22
C LEU A 324 8.32 3.39 -1.93
N LEU A 325 7.23 3.84 -2.56
CA LEU A 325 5.91 3.22 -2.40
C LEU A 325 5.89 1.77 -2.91
N ARG A 326 6.55 1.51 -4.05
CA ARG A 326 6.77 0.14 -4.55
C ARG A 326 7.53 -0.73 -3.56
N ALA A 327 8.61 -0.23 -2.98
CA ALA A 327 9.38 -0.98 -2.00
C ALA A 327 8.56 -1.28 -0.74
N ALA A 328 7.81 -0.29 -0.23
CA ALA A 328 6.91 -0.49 0.90
C ALA A 328 5.83 -1.56 0.62
N VAL A 329 5.21 -1.54 -0.56
CA VAL A 329 4.22 -2.55 -0.96
C VAL A 329 4.87 -3.93 -1.12
N LYS A 330 6.08 -3.99 -1.71
CA LYS A 330 6.85 -5.24 -1.86
C LYS A 330 7.20 -5.87 -0.52
N LEU A 331 7.34 -5.08 0.55
CA LEU A 331 7.54 -5.60 1.91
C LEU A 331 6.28 -6.18 2.52
N VAL A 332 5.10 -5.64 2.20
CA VAL A 332 3.83 -6.14 2.78
C VAL A 332 3.33 -7.38 2.05
N LEU A 333 3.44 -7.43 0.72
CA LEU A 333 2.86 -8.47 -0.14
C LEU A 333 3.21 -9.92 0.24
N PRO A 334 4.47 -10.29 0.58
CA PRO A 334 4.82 -11.67 0.93
C PRO A 334 4.20 -12.15 2.24
N HIS A 335 3.84 -11.24 3.15
CA HIS A 335 3.30 -11.57 4.47
C HIS A 335 1.78 -11.46 4.53
N ASP A 336 1.21 -10.46 3.87
CA ASP A 336 -0.23 -10.28 3.71
C ASP A 336 -0.53 -9.77 2.29
N CYS A 337 -0.83 -10.72 1.40
CA CYS A 337 -1.08 -10.43 -0.02
C CYS A 337 -2.26 -9.47 -0.20
N ILE A 338 -3.37 -9.66 0.53
CA ILE A 338 -4.55 -8.81 0.39
C ILE A 338 -4.26 -7.40 0.90
N ALA A 339 -3.60 -7.26 2.05
CA ALA A 339 -3.23 -5.94 2.58
C ALA A 339 -2.23 -5.22 1.65
N GLY A 340 -1.22 -5.94 1.12
CA GLY A 340 -0.27 -5.38 0.17
C GLY A 340 -0.93 -4.92 -1.14
N LEU A 341 -1.86 -5.71 -1.67
CA LEU A 341 -2.62 -5.37 -2.88
C LEU A 341 -3.53 -4.15 -2.65
N ARG A 342 -4.23 -4.09 -1.51
CA ARG A 342 -5.09 -2.94 -1.15
C ARG A 342 -4.29 -1.67 -0.92
N LEU A 343 -3.13 -1.77 -0.24
CA LEU A 343 -2.21 -0.65 -0.05
C LEU A 343 -1.74 -0.10 -1.41
N GLY A 344 -1.31 -0.98 -2.32
CA GLY A 344 -0.87 -0.58 -3.66
C GLY A 344 -1.98 0.03 -4.51
N LEU A 345 -3.20 -0.52 -4.44
CA LEU A 345 -4.38 0.06 -5.09
C LEU A 345 -4.73 1.44 -4.51
N GLY A 346 -4.63 1.62 -3.19
CA GLY A 346 -4.84 2.91 -2.52
C GLY A 346 -3.85 3.97 -3.00
N VAL A 347 -2.57 3.62 -3.17
CA VAL A 347 -1.55 4.49 -3.78
C VAL A 347 -1.95 4.89 -5.20
N CYS A 348 -2.33 3.90 -6.02
CA CYS A 348 -2.75 4.12 -7.40
C CYS A 348 -3.94 5.10 -7.50
N GLN A 349 -4.96 4.92 -6.67
CA GLN A 349 -6.12 5.80 -6.60
C GLN A 349 -5.77 7.21 -6.12
N ALA A 350 -4.84 7.33 -5.15
CA ALA A 350 -4.38 8.63 -4.67
C ALA A 350 -3.68 9.41 -5.80
N TYR A 351 -2.81 8.76 -6.57
CA TYR A 351 -2.15 9.34 -7.74
C TYR A 351 -3.15 9.81 -8.80
N LEU A 352 -4.10 8.96 -9.17
CA LEU A 352 -5.15 9.33 -10.14
C LEU A 352 -5.99 10.51 -9.64
N SER A 353 -6.32 10.54 -8.35
CA SER A 353 -7.07 11.66 -7.77
C SER A 353 -6.29 12.98 -7.82
N SER A 354 -4.97 12.92 -7.60
CA SER A 354 -4.09 14.08 -7.73
C SER A 354 -3.95 14.54 -9.17
N GLN A 355 -3.74 13.60 -10.11
CA GLN A 355 -3.65 13.90 -11.54
C GLN A 355 -4.92 14.62 -12.03
N ARG A 356 -6.11 14.11 -11.69
CA ARG A 356 -7.41 14.76 -12.01
C ARG A 356 -7.55 16.15 -11.42
N GLN A 357 -7.09 16.36 -10.18
CA GLN A 357 -7.12 17.69 -9.55
C GLN A 357 -6.24 18.70 -10.29
N HIS A 358 -5.10 18.27 -10.84
CA HIS A 358 -4.22 19.10 -11.65
C HIS A 358 -4.80 19.39 -13.04
N GLU A 359 -5.35 18.36 -13.70
CA GLU A 359 -6.05 18.50 -14.99
C GLU A 359 -7.22 19.50 -14.90
N HIS A 360 -8.02 19.43 -13.84
CA HIS A 360 -9.10 20.41 -13.60
C HIS A 360 -8.59 21.85 -13.37
N ARG A 361 -7.35 22.02 -12.91
CA ARG A 361 -6.72 23.34 -12.74
C ARG A 361 -5.98 23.83 -13.98
N GLY A 362 -5.86 23.00 -15.02
CA GLY A 362 -5.07 23.30 -16.22
C GLY A 362 -3.56 23.41 -15.95
N ALA A 363 -3.07 22.85 -14.85
CA ALA A 363 -1.65 22.81 -14.52
C ALA A 363 -1.07 21.44 -14.92
N GLU A 364 0.17 21.41 -15.40
CA GLU A 364 0.85 20.13 -15.65
C GLU A 364 0.95 19.32 -14.35
N PRO A 365 0.57 18.03 -14.37
CA PRO A 365 0.65 17.19 -13.20
C PRO A 365 2.12 16.93 -12.84
N VAL A 366 2.51 17.28 -11.62
CA VAL A 366 3.86 16.99 -11.08
C VAL A 366 4.13 15.49 -11.05
N VAL A 367 3.06 14.68 -10.94
CA VAL A 367 3.12 13.23 -10.81
C VAL A 367 2.02 12.62 -11.67
N THR A 368 2.37 11.64 -12.50
CA THR A 368 1.44 10.91 -13.38
C THR A 368 1.27 9.47 -12.92
N CYS A 369 0.15 8.84 -13.30
CA CYS A 369 -0.09 7.42 -13.04
C CYS A 369 0.95 6.51 -13.71
N ALA A 370 1.51 6.86 -14.87
CA ALA A 370 2.56 6.06 -15.52
C ALA A 370 3.83 5.87 -14.67
N MET A 371 4.13 6.79 -13.74
CA MET A 371 5.25 6.61 -12.81
C MET A 371 5.05 5.40 -11.86
N LEU A 372 3.84 4.87 -11.77
CA LEU A 372 3.49 3.69 -10.97
C LEU A 372 3.59 2.37 -11.75
N ASP A 373 4.06 2.37 -13.00
CA ASP A 373 4.25 1.18 -13.83
C ASP A 373 4.90 0.01 -13.09
N ALA A 374 5.98 0.29 -12.35
CA ALA A 374 6.73 -0.71 -11.62
C ALA A 374 6.04 -1.14 -10.32
N LEU A 375 5.20 -0.30 -9.72
CA LEU A 375 4.33 -0.70 -8.60
C LEU A 375 3.22 -1.62 -9.10
N VAL A 376 2.53 -1.22 -10.18
CA VAL A 376 1.46 -2.02 -10.80
C VAL A 376 1.97 -3.36 -11.29
N HIS A 377 3.18 -3.40 -11.86
CA HIS A 377 3.86 -4.66 -12.17
C HIS A 377 3.96 -5.57 -10.94
N VAL A 378 4.38 -5.05 -9.78
CA VAL A 378 4.47 -5.84 -8.55
C VAL A 378 3.07 -6.31 -8.07
N LEU A 379 2.02 -5.51 -8.27
CA LEU A 379 0.65 -5.83 -7.87
C LEU A 379 -0.03 -6.86 -8.77
N LEU A 380 0.24 -6.84 -10.08
CA LEU A 380 -0.34 -7.78 -11.05
C LEU A 380 0.53 -9.02 -11.27
N PHE A 381 1.80 -8.98 -10.86
CA PHE A 381 2.71 -10.12 -10.88
C PHE A 381 3.28 -10.43 -9.48
N PRO A 382 2.43 -10.62 -8.45
CA PRO A 382 2.91 -10.99 -7.15
C PRO A 382 3.40 -12.45 -7.20
N THR A 383 4.72 -12.65 -7.19
CA THR A 383 5.40 -13.86 -6.68
C THR A 383 5.29 -15.19 -7.44
N VAL A 384 4.44 -15.38 -8.46
CA VAL A 384 4.31 -16.72 -9.09
C VAL A 384 5.27 -16.97 -10.27
N PHE A 385 5.91 -15.95 -10.84
CA PHE A 385 6.77 -16.09 -12.02
C PHE A 385 8.20 -15.52 -11.88
N ASP A 386 8.56 -14.95 -10.73
CA ASP A 386 9.96 -14.58 -10.40
C ASP A 386 10.72 -15.72 -9.70
N ALA A 387 10.11 -16.92 -9.60
CA ALA A 387 10.72 -18.11 -9.00
C ALA A 387 11.66 -18.88 -9.94
N ASP A 388 12.38 -18.18 -10.81
CA ASP A 388 13.67 -18.65 -11.34
C ASP A 388 14.72 -17.71 -10.76
N GLY A 389 14.94 -17.88 -9.45
CA GLY A 389 15.95 -17.15 -8.72
C GLY A 389 17.30 -17.25 -9.42
N SER A 390 17.95 -16.10 -9.50
CA SER A 390 19.39 -15.91 -9.48
C SER A 390 20.12 -17.01 -8.68
N THR A 391 20.46 -18.11 -9.33
CA THR A 391 21.70 -18.83 -9.07
C THR A 391 22.66 -18.44 -10.19
N GLU A 392 23.27 -17.26 -10.06
CA GLU A 392 24.38 -16.83 -10.93
C GLU A 392 25.65 -17.71 -10.75
N ASP A 393 25.63 -18.71 -9.87
CA ASP A 393 26.82 -19.50 -9.49
C ASP A 393 26.83 -20.99 -9.93
N SER A 394 25.86 -21.50 -10.70
CA SER A 394 25.97 -22.87 -11.23
C SER A 394 26.58 -22.90 -12.64
N ALA A 395 27.82 -23.39 -12.70
CA ALA A 395 28.65 -23.56 -13.89
C ALA A 395 27.93 -24.08 -15.15
N PRO A 396 28.39 -23.68 -16.36
CA PRO A 396 27.75 -24.01 -17.61
C PRO A 396 27.91 -25.50 -17.92
N LEU A 397 26.87 -26.29 -17.67
CA LEU A 397 26.71 -27.61 -18.29
C LEU A 397 26.37 -27.39 -19.77
N ALA A 398 27.42 -27.25 -20.56
CA ALA A 398 27.38 -27.26 -22.02
C ALA A 398 26.79 -28.60 -22.52
N ALA A 399 26.02 -28.50 -23.61
CA ALA A 399 25.43 -29.60 -24.39
C ALA A 399 24.04 -30.12 -23.96
N ALA A 400 23.04 -29.24 -24.02
CA ALA A 400 21.68 -29.62 -24.45
C ALA A 400 21.02 -28.48 -25.22
N SER A 401 21.26 -28.46 -26.54
CA SER A 401 20.47 -27.84 -27.62
C SER A 401 19.58 -26.62 -27.29
N SER A 402 20.09 -25.42 -27.62
CA SER A 402 19.46 -24.39 -28.47
C SER A 402 17.92 -24.18 -28.41
N ARG A 403 17.29 -24.28 -27.23
CA ARG A 403 16.02 -23.58 -27.01
C ARG A 403 16.41 -22.21 -26.48
N GLU A 404 16.37 -21.20 -27.35
CA GLU A 404 16.43 -19.79 -26.95
C GLU A 404 15.48 -19.58 -25.77
N GLN A 405 16.05 -19.45 -24.58
CA GLN A 405 15.32 -18.95 -23.43
C GLN A 405 15.01 -17.50 -23.76
N ILE A 406 13.78 -17.26 -24.23
CA ILE A 406 13.20 -15.94 -24.33
C ILE A 406 13.22 -15.39 -22.90
N THR A 407 14.24 -14.59 -22.58
CA THR A 407 14.32 -13.87 -21.32
C THR A 407 13.18 -12.86 -21.31
N LEU A 408 12.38 -12.89 -20.26
CA LEU A 408 11.23 -12.03 -20.14
C LEU A 408 11.73 -10.61 -19.90
N ASP A 409 11.59 -9.73 -20.88
CA ASP A 409 12.01 -8.34 -20.75
C ASP A 409 11.06 -7.60 -19.80
N VAL A 410 11.43 -7.57 -18.51
CA VAL A 410 10.69 -6.87 -17.46
C VAL A 410 10.55 -5.38 -17.80
N ALA A 411 11.51 -4.78 -18.50
CA ALA A 411 11.41 -3.39 -18.93
C ALA A 411 10.30 -3.23 -19.99
N GLY A 412 10.22 -4.13 -20.96
CA GLY A 412 9.15 -4.17 -21.95
C GLY A 412 7.76 -4.37 -21.34
N VAL A 413 7.62 -5.24 -20.33
CA VAL A 413 6.35 -5.40 -19.61
C VAL A 413 5.97 -4.11 -18.87
N ARG A 414 6.92 -3.48 -18.18
CA ARG A 414 6.69 -2.23 -17.46
C ARG A 414 6.33 -1.07 -18.38
N ALA A 415 7.04 -0.91 -19.50
CA ALA A 415 6.75 0.11 -20.50
C ALA A 415 5.29 0.02 -20.97
N ARG A 416 4.81 -1.19 -21.26
CA ARG A 416 3.41 -1.43 -21.65
C ARG A 416 2.41 -1.16 -20.54
N ILE A 417 2.73 -1.54 -19.29
CA ILE A 417 1.89 -1.17 -18.15
C ILE A 417 1.82 0.36 -18.04
N GLY A 418 2.92 1.06 -18.28
CA GLY A 418 2.98 2.53 -18.39
C GLY A 418 2.04 3.05 -19.47
N GLU A 419 2.12 2.51 -20.69
CA GLU A 419 1.20 2.84 -21.80
C GLU A 419 -0.27 2.61 -21.41
N CYS A 420 -0.58 1.49 -20.76
CA CYS A 420 -1.93 1.19 -20.25
C CYS A 420 -2.40 2.21 -19.21
N LEU A 421 -1.50 2.64 -18.32
CA LEU A 421 -1.79 3.62 -17.27
C LEU A 421 -2.03 5.02 -17.85
N ASP A 422 -1.23 5.41 -18.84
CA ASP A 422 -1.42 6.67 -19.57
C ASP A 422 -2.73 6.68 -20.35
N ALA A 423 -3.09 5.54 -20.93
CA ALA A 423 -4.27 5.45 -21.78
C ALA A 423 -5.58 5.25 -20.98
N CYS A 424 -5.59 4.41 -19.92
CA CYS A 424 -6.73 4.22 -19.03
C CYS A 424 -6.33 3.64 -17.66
N ALA A 425 -5.84 4.49 -16.75
CA ALA A 425 -5.46 4.08 -15.39
C ALA A 425 -6.57 3.35 -14.62
N GLU A 426 -7.85 3.75 -14.78
CA GLU A 426 -8.97 3.11 -14.09
C GLU A 426 -9.17 1.65 -14.50
N ALA A 427 -8.96 1.32 -15.78
CA ALA A 427 -9.04 -0.07 -16.24
C ALA A 427 -7.95 -0.92 -15.59
N VAL A 428 -6.72 -0.39 -15.49
CA VAL A 428 -5.60 -1.07 -14.80
C VAL A 428 -5.89 -1.25 -13.31
N PHE A 429 -6.51 -0.26 -12.66
CA PHE A 429 -6.87 -0.37 -11.24
C PHE A 429 -7.98 -1.40 -11.00
N GLU A 430 -8.93 -1.51 -11.94
CA GLU A 430 -9.93 -2.57 -11.93
C GLU A 430 -9.30 -3.97 -12.09
N MET A 431 -8.18 -4.09 -12.81
CA MET A 431 -7.39 -5.34 -12.88
C MET A 431 -6.76 -5.70 -11.52
N VAL A 432 -6.26 -4.71 -10.77
CA VAL A 432 -5.73 -4.93 -9.41
C VAL A 432 -6.89 -5.28 -8.46
N GLN A 433 -8.04 -4.64 -8.58
CA GLN A 433 -9.24 -4.96 -7.79
C GLN A 433 -9.75 -6.38 -8.08
N LEU A 434 -9.67 -6.83 -9.33
CA LEU A 434 -9.94 -8.21 -9.72
C LEU A 434 -8.97 -9.18 -9.03
N GLU A 435 -7.67 -8.87 -9.00
CA GLU A 435 -6.68 -9.69 -8.29
C GLU A 435 -7.04 -9.82 -6.80
N ILE A 436 -7.34 -8.70 -6.13
CA ILE A 436 -7.79 -8.70 -4.72
C ILE A 436 -9.01 -9.60 -4.53
N SER A 437 -10.02 -9.45 -5.40
CA SER A 437 -11.28 -10.21 -5.29
C SER A 437 -11.09 -11.71 -5.52
N ILE A 438 -10.19 -12.10 -6.42
CA ILE A 438 -9.83 -13.50 -6.65
C ILE A 438 -9.07 -14.05 -5.44
N GLN A 439 -8.07 -13.33 -4.91
CA GLN A 439 -7.32 -13.77 -3.73
C GLN A 439 -8.23 -13.91 -2.50
N GLU A 440 -9.16 -12.99 -2.28
CA GLU A 440 -10.18 -13.09 -1.23
C GLU A 440 -11.07 -14.33 -1.41
N THR A 441 -11.47 -14.63 -2.65
CA THR A 441 -12.31 -15.80 -2.96
C THR A 441 -11.56 -17.11 -2.68
N VAL A 442 -10.27 -17.17 -3.04
CA VAL A 442 -9.41 -18.32 -2.77
C VAL A 442 -9.16 -18.49 -1.27
N MET A 443 -8.83 -17.39 -0.56
CA MET A 443 -8.53 -17.41 0.87
C MET A 443 -9.75 -17.71 1.74
N ARG A 444 -10.96 -17.33 1.31
CA ARG A 444 -12.21 -17.71 1.99
C ARG A 444 -12.38 -19.23 2.03
N GLY A 445 -11.80 -19.95 1.07
CA GLY A 445 -11.88 -21.40 0.97
C GLY A 445 -13.30 -21.92 0.72
N GLY A 446 -13.50 -23.23 0.88
CA GLY A 446 -14.78 -23.90 0.71
C GLY A 446 -14.71 -25.07 -0.27
N ASP A 447 -15.88 -25.51 -0.76
CA ASP A 447 -15.96 -26.50 -1.84
C ASP A 447 -15.25 -25.97 -3.08
N GLN A 448 -14.28 -26.74 -3.60
CA GLN A 448 -13.48 -26.36 -4.77
C GLN A 448 -14.35 -25.98 -5.96
N LYS A 449 -15.49 -26.66 -6.15
CA LYS A 449 -16.41 -26.35 -7.24
C LYS A 449 -17.05 -24.97 -7.06
N ARG A 450 -17.51 -24.65 -5.85
CA ARG A 450 -18.10 -23.35 -5.53
C ARG A 450 -17.08 -22.22 -5.63
N VAL A 451 -15.86 -22.43 -5.14
CA VAL A 451 -14.76 -21.46 -5.27
C VAL A 451 -14.45 -21.20 -6.74
N ALA A 452 -14.43 -22.23 -7.59
CA ALA A 452 -14.23 -22.07 -9.03
C ALA A 452 -15.38 -21.30 -9.71
N GLU A 453 -16.63 -21.58 -9.36
CA GLU A 453 -17.79 -20.83 -9.85
C GLU A 453 -17.74 -19.36 -9.42
N ASP A 454 -17.36 -19.08 -8.17
CA ASP A 454 -17.19 -17.73 -7.64
C ASP A 454 -16.06 -16.98 -8.38
N ILE A 455 -14.91 -17.63 -8.64
CA ILE A 455 -13.81 -17.03 -9.43
C ILE A 455 -14.26 -16.68 -10.85
N VAL A 456 -15.02 -17.56 -11.52
CA VAL A 456 -15.56 -17.30 -12.86
C VAL A 456 -16.51 -16.10 -12.83
N ALA A 457 -17.41 -16.04 -11.84
CA ALA A 457 -18.35 -14.93 -11.69
C ALA A 457 -17.64 -13.59 -11.42
N VAL A 458 -16.62 -13.58 -10.56
CA VAL A 458 -15.78 -12.41 -10.26
C VAL A 458 -15.06 -11.94 -11.53
N MET A 459 -14.39 -12.83 -12.25
CA MET A 459 -13.70 -12.51 -13.50
C MET A 459 -14.66 -11.91 -14.54
N GLN A 460 -15.84 -12.48 -14.74
CA GLN A 460 -16.84 -11.97 -15.68
C GLN A 460 -17.41 -10.60 -15.26
N ARG A 461 -17.55 -10.34 -13.96
CA ARG A 461 -17.97 -9.03 -13.44
C ARG A 461 -16.93 -7.97 -13.77
N HIS A 462 -15.66 -8.19 -13.41
CA HIS A 462 -14.59 -7.23 -13.68
C HIS A 462 -14.33 -7.06 -15.18
N ALA A 463 -14.43 -8.13 -15.98
CA ALA A 463 -14.35 -8.03 -17.43
C ALA A 463 -15.41 -7.08 -18.03
N ARG A 464 -16.61 -7.03 -17.45
CA ARG A 464 -17.66 -6.07 -17.84
C ARG A 464 -17.31 -4.65 -17.40
N SER A 465 -16.77 -4.46 -16.19
CA SER A 465 -16.31 -3.14 -15.71
C SER A 465 -15.20 -2.58 -16.61
N VAL A 466 -14.15 -3.37 -16.86
CA VAL A 466 -13.03 -3.00 -17.74
C VAL A 466 -13.54 -2.67 -19.14
N ARG A 467 -14.46 -3.47 -19.67
CA ARG A 467 -15.10 -3.19 -20.97
C ARG A 467 -15.85 -1.87 -20.98
N ALA A 468 -16.56 -1.53 -19.90
CA ALA A 468 -17.28 -0.25 -19.81
C ALA A 468 -16.31 0.95 -19.75
N LEU A 469 -15.19 0.81 -19.03
CA LEU A 469 -14.16 1.84 -18.93
C LEU A 469 -13.45 2.06 -20.28
N VAL A 470 -13.04 0.98 -20.94
CA VAL A 470 -12.35 1.00 -22.26
C VAL A 470 -13.31 1.32 -23.41
N GLY A 471 -14.61 1.08 -23.25
CA GLY A 471 -15.62 1.42 -24.26
C GLY A 471 -15.94 2.91 -24.37
N SER A 472 -15.45 3.74 -23.44
CA SER A 472 -15.60 5.19 -23.53
C SER A 472 -14.73 5.76 -24.66
N ALA A 473 -15.25 6.76 -25.40
CA ALA A 473 -14.72 7.22 -26.70
C ALA A 473 -13.25 7.71 -26.72
N ALA A 474 -12.61 7.87 -25.56
CA ALA A 474 -11.19 8.23 -25.46
C ALA A 474 -10.23 7.04 -25.61
N ALA A 475 -10.74 5.80 -25.69
CA ALA A 475 -9.95 4.59 -25.48
C ALA A 475 -9.80 3.65 -26.70
N GLU A 476 -10.09 4.10 -27.93
CA GLU A 476 -9.78 3.29 -29.12
C GLU A 476 -8.28 2.94 -29.18
N HIS A 477 -7.40 3.89 -28.83
CA HIS A 477 -5.97 3.64 -28.75
C HIS A 477 -5.59 2.61 -27.67
N VAL A 478 -6.28 2.64 -26.52
CA VAL A 478 -6.12 1.65 -25.44
C VAL A 478 -6.49 0.26 -25.94
N ARG A 479 -7.58 0.16 -26.71
CA ARG A 479 -8.10 -1.12 -27.19
C ARG A 479 -7.09 -1.82 -28.09
N ASP A 480 -6.43 -1.05 -28.97
CA ASP A 480 -5.42 -1.57 -29.88
C ASP A 480 -4.11 -1.89 -29.16
N GLN A 481 -3.68 -1.04 -28.23
CA GLN A 481 -2.42 -1.24 -27.48
C GLN A 481 -2.48 -2.39 -26.47
N VAL A 482 -3.57 -2.48 -25.71
CA VAL A 482 -3.69 -3.42 -24.59
C VAL A 482 -4.25 -4.78 -25.02
N GLN A 483 -4.73 -4.90 -26.27
CA GLN A 483 -5.36 -6.11 -26.83
C GLN A 483 -6.45 -6.68 -25.88
N LEU A 484 -7.19 -5.79 -25.22
CA LEU A 484 -8.28 -6.18 -24.32
C LEU A 484 -9.46 -6.63 -25.15
N HIS A 485 -9.57 -7.93 -25.37
CA HIS A 485 -10.73 -8.48 -26.04
C HIS A 485 -11.89 -8.56 -25.06
N ALA A 486 -12.82 -7.61 -25.23
CA ALA A 486 -14.06 -7.50 -24.48
C ALA A 486 -14.74 -8.86 -24.25
N ARG A 487 -14.69 -9.79 -25.21
CA ARG A 487 -15.36 -11.10 -25.17
C ARG A 487 -14.68 -12.17 -24.33
N PHE A 488 -13.38 -12.03 -24.06
CA PHE A 488 -12.58 -13.08 -23.44
C PHE A 488 -12.09 -12.56 -22.09
N PRO A 489 -12.75 -12.92 -20.97
CA PRO A 489 -12.40 -12.40 -19.65
C PRO A 489 -10.93 -12.59 -19.28
N ALA A 490 -10.28 -13.67 -19.75
CA ALA A 490 -8.85 -13.89 -19.51
C ALA A 490 -7.93 -12.84 -20.15
N THR A 491 -8.42 -12.05 -21.11
CA THR A 491 -7.66 -10.95 -21.71
C THR A 491 -7.91 -9.62 -21.00
N THR A 492 -8.86 -9.56 -20.07
CA THR A 492 -9.24 -8.30 -19.40
C THR A 492 -8.31 -7.89 -18.27
N THR A 493 -7.28 -8.68 -17.98
CA THR A 493 -6.30 -8.41 -16.94
C THR A 493 -4.91 -8.85 -17.35
N LEU A 494 -3.91 -8.10 -16.90
CA LEU A 494 -2.49 -8.48 -17.01
C LEU A 494 -2.06 -9.41 -15.87
N SER A 495 -2.90 -9.63 -14.85
CA SER A 495 -2.55 -10.49 -13.74
C SER A 495 -2.44 -11.95 -14.15
N ALA A 496 -1.23 -12.48 -14.10
CA ALA A 496 -0.97 -13.87 -14.47
C ALA A 496 -1.58 -14.86 -13.47
N SER A 497 -1.66 -14.50 -12.18
CA SER A 497 -2.32 -15.31 -11.14
C SER A 497 -3.83 -15.36 -11.36
N ALA A 498 -4.48 -14.21 -11.58
CA ALA A 498 -5.92 -14.14 -11.86
C ALA A 498 -6.30 -14.97 -13.09
N VAL A 499 -5.56 -14.82 -14.18
CA VAL A 499 -5.82 -15.57 -15.43
C VAL A 499 -5.65 -17.07 -15.21
N ARG A 500 -4.58 -17.49 -14.53
CA ARG A 500 -4.35 -18.91 -14.23
C ARG A 500 -5.46 -19.49 -13.36
N LEU A 501 -5.85 -18.80 -12.29
CA LEU A 501 -6.91 -19.25 -11.39
C LEU A 501 -8.26 -19.32 -12.11
N TYR A 502 -8.58 -18.35 -12.96
CA TYR A 502 -9.76 -18.37 -13.80
C TYR A 502 -9.76 -19.56 -14.79
N LEU A 503 -8.67 -19.76 -15.53
CA LEU A 503 -8.55 -20.86 -16.48
C LEU A 503 -8.60 -22.24 -15.80
N ASN A 504 -8.02 -22.38 -14.61
CA ASN A 504 -8.14 -23.56 -13.76
C ASN A 504 -9.58 -23.78 -13.26
N SER A 505 -10.26 -22.68 -12.92
CA SER A 505 -11.66 -22.72 -12.48
C SER A 505 -12.56 -23.21 -13.61
N LEU A 506 -12.38 -22.73 -14.84
CA LEU A 506 -13.09 -23.23 -16.03
C LEU A 506 -12.87 -24.73 -16.27
N LEU A 507 -11.65 -25.21 -16.02
CA LEU A 507 -11.34 -26.64 -16.10
C LEU A 507 -12.09 -27.46 -15.06
N SER A 508 -12.19 -26.97 -13.83
CA SER A 508 -12.91 -27.65 -12.75
C SER A 508 -14.44 -27.65 -12.96
N THR A 509 -14.98 -26.60 -13.58
CA THR A 509 -16.41 -26.49 -13.95
C THR A 509 -16.74 -27.16 -15.28
N ARG A 510 -15.76 -27.79 -15.95
CA ARG A 510 -15.89 -28.45 -17.26
C ARG A 510 -16.35 -27.51 -18.39
N ALA A 511 -16.02 -26.22 -18.29
CA ALA A 511 -16.23 -25.21 -19.31
C ALA A 511 -15.03 -25.15 -20.29
N TYR A 512 -14.77 -26.27 -20.98
CA TYR A 512 -13.61 -26.43 -21.87
C TYR A 512 -13.66 -25.50 -23.09
N ASP A 513 -14.87 -25.20 -23.57
CA ASP A 513 -15.15 -24.26 -24.64
C ASP A 513 -14.70 -22.84 -24.29
N GLU A 514 -15.08 -22.35 -23.10
CA GLU A 514 -14.68 -21.04 -22.60
C GLU A 514 -13.17 -21.01 -22.33
N HIS A 515 -12.59 -22.11 -21.80
CA HIS A 515 -11.15 -22.21 -21.61
C HIS A 515 -10.38 -22.11 -22.94
N LEU A 516 -10.81 -22.86 -23.97
CA LEU A 516 -10.18 -22.83 -25.29
C LEU A 516 -10.27 -21.44 -25.93
N ALA A 517 -11.45 -20.83 -25.87
CA ALA A 517 -11.69 -19.50 -26.42
C ALA A 517 -10.86 -18.40 -25.73
N ASN A 518 -10.64 -18.52 -24.42
CA ASN A 518 -9.81 -17.57 -23.66
C ASN A 518 -8.31 -17.83 -23.83
N SER A 519 -7.90 -19.09 -23.89
CA SER A 519 -6.48 -19.49 -23.99
C SER A 519 -5.86 -19.23 -25.36
N GLN A 520 -6.66 -19.04 -26.40
CA GLN A 520 -6.17 -18.78 -27.76
C GLN A 520 -5.36 -17.48 -27.87
N TRP A 521 -5.71 -16.46 -27.10
CA TRP A 521 -5.03 -15.16 -27.09
C TRP A 521 -3.64 -15.24 -26.46
N TRP A 522 -3.44 -16.24 -25.60
CA TRP A 522 -2.15 -16.58 -25.02
C TRP A 522 -1.34 -17.54 -25.92
N ARG A 523 -1.91 -17.97 -27.05
CA ARG A 523 -1.28 -18.91 -28.00
C ARG A 523 -0.69 -18.29 -29.25
N MET A 524 -1.22 -17.15 -29.68
CA MET A 524 -0.83 -16.52 -30.94
C MET A 524 0.70 -16.46 -31.00
N PRO A 525 1.38 -17.29 -31.82
CA PRO A 525 2.80 -17.10 -32.03
C PRO A 525 2.96 -15.68 -32.58
N PRO A 526 4.06 -14.96 -32.25
CA PRO A 526 4.38 -13.78 -33.03
C PRO A 526 4.32 -14.22 -34.49
N ALA A 527 3.43 -13.61 -35.28
CA ALA A 527 3.22 -13.99 -36.67
C ALA A 527 4.62 -14.04 -37.29
N ALA A 528 4.92 -15.09 -38.05
CA ALA A 528 6.22 -15.28 -38.69
C ALA A 528 6.45 -14.14 -39.69
N ALA A 529 6.77 -12.97 -39.18
CA ALA A 529 7.16 -11.82 -39.93
C ALA A 529 8.58 -12.12 -40.41
N ALA A 530 8.77 -11.95 -41.71
CA ALA A 530 10.03 -12.23 -42.36
C ALA A 530 11.16 -11.52 -41.61
N ALA A 531 12.22 -12.26 -41.29
CA ALA A 531 13.34 -11.86 -40.45
C ALA A 531 14.08 -10.57 -40.88
N ASP A 532 13.74 -10.02 -42.05
CA ASP A 532 14.42 -8.89 -42.69
C ASP A 532 13.69 -7.54 -42.54
N ALA A 533 12.44 -7.53 -42.05
CA ALA A 533 11.74 -6.28 -41.76
C ALA A 533 12.09 -5.88 -40.32
N GLY A 534 13.06 -4.97 -40.14
CA GLY A 534 13.48 -4.45 -38.84
C GLY A 534 12.27 -4.13 -37.95
N HIS A 535 12.01 -5.01 -36.98
CA HIS A 535 10.86 -4.90 -36.12
C HIS A 535 11.07 -3.77 -35.13
N ALA A 536 10.36 -2.67 -35.34
CA ALA A 536 9.85 -1.93 -34.21
C ALA A 536 8.99 -2.90 -33.40
N VAL A 537 9.35 -3.11 -32.13
CA VAL A 537 8.51 -3.77 -31.13
C VAL A 537 7.14 -3.10 -31.18
N GLY A 538 6.13 -3.71 -31.82
CA GLY A 538 4.85 -3.03 -32.08
C GLY A 538 3.94 -3.56 -33.20
N SER A 539 4.30 -4.56 -34.00
CA SER A 539 3.35 -5.13 -34.98
C SER A 539 2.47 -6.22 -34.35
N ASP A 540 1.15 -5.97 -34.30
CA ASP A 540 -0.11 -6.73 -34.01
C ASP A 540 -0.11 -8.21 -33.56
N SER A 541 1.03 -8.87 -33.40
CA SER A 541 1.15 -10.27 -33.02
C SER A 541 1.40 -10.42 -31.52
N GLY A 542 0.60 -11.28 -30.89
CA GLY A 542 0.27 -11.25 -29.46
C GLY A 542 1.46 -11.38 -28.52
N TRP A 543 1.85 -10.27 -27.92
CA TRP A 543 2.85 -10.19 -26.85
C TRP A 543 2.53 -11.03 -25.61
N LEU A 544 1.26 -11.37 -25.38
CA LEU A 544 0.86 -12.31 -24.33
C LEU A 544 1.54 -13.67 -24.48
N SER A 545 1.94 -14.06 -25.70
CA SER A 545 2.66 -15.31 -25.98
C SER A 545 4.08 -15.36 -25.40
N SER A 546 4.73 -14.21 -25.22
CA SER A 546 6.08 -14.16 -24.61
C SER A 546 6.05 -14.28 -23.09
N TYR A 547 4.87 -14.31 -22.46
CA TYR A 547 4.75 -14.49 -21.03
C TYR A 547 4.99 -15.94 -20.60
N ALA A 548 5.64 -16.13 -19.46
CA ALA A 548 5.78 -17.44 -18.81
C ALA A 548 4.41 -18.13 -18.60
N LEU A 549 3.36 -17.34 -18.30
CA LEU A 549 1.99 -17.85 -18.18
C LEU A 549 1.50 -18.52 -19.47
N ALA A 550 1.79 -17.94 -20.65
CA ALA A 550 1.37 -18.53 -21.92
C ALA A 550 1.92 -19.95 -22.08
N ARG A 551 3.18 -20.21 -21.71
CA ARG A 551 3.76 -21.56 -21.75
C ARG A 551 3.01 -22.55 -20.87
N VAL A 552 2.66 -22.13 -19.65
CA VAL A 552 1.90 -22.96 -18.70
C VAL A 552 0.50 -23.24 -19.22
N VAL A 553 -0.21 -22.21 -19.68
CA VAL A 553 -1.57 -22.31 -20.23
C VAL A 553 -1.59 -23.17 -21.49
N ASN A 554 -0.59 -23.03 -22.37
CA ASN A 554 -0.46 -23.79 -23.60
C ASN A 554 -0.22 -25.26 -23.31
N ARG A 555 0.71 -25.57 -22.40
CA ARG A 555 0.95 -26.95 -21.95
C ARG A 555 -0.29 -27.55 -21.30
N GLN A 556 -0.95 -26.82 -20.41
CA GLN A 556 -2.16 -27.29 -19.74
C GLN A 556 -3.30 -27.55 -20.71
N THR A 557 -3.45 -26.68 -21.71
CA THR A 557 -4.49 -26.87 -22.72
C THR A 557 -4.21 -28.06 -23.60
N ALA A 558 -2.96 -28.21 -24.05
CA ALA A 558 -2.50 -29.34 -24.84
C ALA A 558 -2.71 -30.68 -24.13
N THR A 559 -2.35 -30.74 -22.84
CA THR A 559 -2.29 -32.00 -22.10
C THR A 559 -3.60 -32.38 -21.41
N ALA A 560 -4.40 -31.40 -20.98
CA ALA A 560 -5.59 -31.64 -20.18
C ALA A 560 -6.88 -31.23 -20.89
N VAL A 561 -6.97 -30.00 -21.39
CA VAL A 561 -8.24 -29.44 -21.90
C VAL A 561 -8.63 -30.12 -23.22
N VAL A 562 -7.73 -30.13 -24.20
CA VAL A 562 -8.02 -30.62 -25.55
C VAL A 562 -8.32 -32.12 -25.54
N PRO A 563 -7.51 -32.99 -24.89
CA PRO A 563 -7.82 -34.42 -24.84
C PRO A 563 -9.14 -34.72 -24.11
N ARG A 564 -9.47 -33.96 -23.05
CA ARG A 564 -10.74 -34.16 -22.32
C ARG A 564 -11.94 -33.72 -23.15
N MET A 565 -11.82 -32.58 -23.84
CA MET A 565 -12.86 -32.09 -24.73
C MET A 565 -13.07 -33.03 -25.92
N GLN A 566 -11.97 -33.47 -26.55
CA GLN A 566 -12.01 -34.45 -27.63
C GLN A 566 -12.66 -35.75 -27.17
N ARG A 567 -12.26 -36.28 -26.01
CA ARG A 567 -12.88 -37.49 -25.44
C ARG A 567 -14.37 -37.30 -25.16
N GLN A 568 -14.81 -36.12 -24.71
CA GLN A 568 -16.23 -35.82 -24.53
C GLN A 568 -16.97 -35.88 -25.87
N ILE A 569 -16.43 -35.25 -26.92
CA ILE A 569 -16.99 -35.29 -28.28
C ILE A 569 -17.02 -36.74 -28.79
N ASP A 570 -15.91 -37.47 -28.69
CA ASP A 570 -15.77 -38.84 -29.20
C ASP A 570 -16.72 -39.81 -28.49
N VAL A 571 -16.91 -39.67 -27.17
CA VAL A 571 -17.88 -40.49 -26.42
C VAL A 571 -19.30 -40.20 -26.90
N VAL A 572 -19.67 -38.94 -27.10
CA VAL A 572 -20.99 -38.57 -27.62
C VAL A 572 -21.19 -39.10 -29.04
N LEU A 573 -20.21 -38.92 -29.93
CA LEU A 573 -20.27 -39.44 -31.31
C LEU A 573 -20.32 -40.98 -31.34
N ALA A 574 -19.52 -41.66 -30.52
CA ALA A 574 -19.54 -43.13 -30.45
C ALA A 574 -20.88 -43.65 -29.93
N THR A 575 -21.48 -42.98 -28.95
CA THR A 575 -22.81 -43.34 -28.45
C THR A 575 -23.88 -43.04 -29.49
N ILE A 576 -23.81 -41.91 -30.22
CA ILE A 576 -24.73 -41.61 -31.33
C ILE A 576 -24.68 -42.71 -32.40
N LYS A 577 -23.48 -43.20 -32.75
CA LYS A 577 -23.29 -44.26 -33.74
C LYS A 577 -23.84 -45.62 -33.30
N LYS A 578 -23.77 -45.91 -31.99
CA LYS A 578 -24.31 -47.16 -31.42
C LYS A 578 -25.82 -47.09 -31.21
N GLU A 579 -26.27 -46.01 -30.55
CA GLU A 579 -27.62 -45.80 -30.07
C GLU A 579 -27.98 -44.30 -30.18
N PRO A 580 -28.45 -43.83 -31.35
CA PRO A 580 -28.68 -42.40 -31.60
C PRO A 580 -29.74 -41.78 -30.68
N LEU A 581 -30.61 -42.60 -30.09
CA LEU A 581 -31.67 -42.19 -29.17
C LEU A 581 -31.35 -42.49 -27.69
N GLY A 582 -30.21 -43.12 -27.39
CA GLY A 582 -29.86 -43.59 -26.04
C GLY A 582 -29.24 -42.53 -25.12
N LEU A 583 -28.82 -41.39 -25.69
CA LEU A 583 -28.22 -40.27 -24.94
C LEU A 583 -29.30 -39.35 -24.35
N GLU A 584 -29.07 -38.88 -23.13
CA GLU A 584 -29.92 -37.86 -22.53
C GLU A 584 -29.89 -36.56 -23.36
N PRO A 585 -31.05 -35.91 -23.63
CA PRO A 585 -31.12 -34.64 -24.36
C PRO A 585 -30.16 -33.56 -23.82
N ARG A 586 -29.93 -33.57 -22.50
CA ARG A 586 -29.02 -32.63 -21.82
C ARG A 586 -27.59 -32.73 -22.34
N LEU A 587 -27.08 -33.94 -22.60
CA LEU A 587 -25.72 -34.18 -23.07
C LEU A 587 -25.52 -33.72 -24.52
N PHE A 588 -26.54 -33.89 -25.38
CA PHE A 588 -26.54 -33.34 -26.72
C PHE A 588 -26.42 -31.82 -26.71
N ARG A 589 -27.27 -31.15 -25.92
CA ARG A 589 -27.28 -29.68 -25.85
C ARG A 589 -25.97 -29.12 -25.34
N ASP A 590 -25.45 -29.67 -24.23
CA ASP A 590 -24.19 -29.22 -23.65
C ASP A 590 -23.04 -29.39 -24.66
N THR A 591 -22.96 -30.54 -25.32
CA THR A 591 -21.89 -30.81 -26.29
C THR A 591 -22.03 -29.95 -27.55
N LEU A 592 -23.26 -29.76 -28.08
CA LEU A 592 -23.51 -28.88 -29.22
C LEU A 592 -23.15 -27.43 -28.93
N LEU A 593 -23.53 -26.92 -27.75
CA LEU A 593 -23.18 -25.56 -27.36
C LEU A 593 -21.67 -25.39 -27.25
N LYS A 594 -20.97 -26.35 -26.64
CA LYS A 594 -19.51 -26.31 -26.51
C LYS A 594 -18.81 -26.35 -27.87
N VAL A 595 -19.19 -27.29 -28.75
CA VAL A 595 -18.61 -27.39 -30.10
C VAL A 595 -18.93 -26.14 -30.92
N GLY A 596 -20.17 -25.67 -30.89
CA GLY A 596 -20.60 -24.45 -31.58
C GLY A 596 -19.85 -23.21 -31.09
N ARG A 597 -19.66 -23.07 -29.76
CA ARG A 597 -18.90 -21.95 -29.18
C ARG A 597 -17.44 -21.99 -29.58
N ILE A 598 -16.78 -23.15 -29.52
CA ILE A 598 -15.39 -23.29 -29.98
C ILE A 598 -15.28 -22.93 -31.46
N TRP A 599 -16.18 -23.44 -32.29
CA TRP A 599 -16.17 -23.15 -33.74
C TRP A 599 -16.32 -21.65 -34.03
N LEU A 600 -17.23 -20.96 -33.33
CA LEU A 600 -17.43 -19.52 -33.53
C LEU A 600 -16.43 -18.62 -32.81
N SER A 601 -15.73 -19.12 -31.79
CA SER A 601 -14.82 -18.31 -30.98
C SER A 601 -13.35 -18.48 -31.33
N VAL A 602 -12.96 -19.63 -31.89
CA VAL A 602 -11.56 -19.94 -32.20
C VAL A 602 -11.22 -19.49 -33.63
N ASP A 603 -10.17 -18.69 -33.78
CA ASP A 603 -9.76 -18.18 -35.09
C ASP A 603 -9.21 -19.29 -36.02
N GLN A 604 -9.36 -19.13 -37.34
CA GLN A 604 -9.03 -20.15 -38.36
C GLN A 604 -7.54 -20.47 -38.43
N GLU A 605 -6.69 -19.49 -38.11
CA GLU A 605 -5.24 -19.66 -38.13
C GLU A 605 -4.73 -20.53 -36.99
N ILE A 606 -5.53 -20.68 -35.91
CA ILE A 606 -5.15 -21.48 -34.76
C ILE A 606 -5.50 -22.93 -35.03
N LYS A 607 -4.58 -23.61 -35.70
CA LYS A 607 -4.57 -25.07 -35.72
C LYS A 607 -4.44 -25.55 -34.28
N LEU A 608 -5.48 -26.21 -33.76
CA LEU A 608 -5.43 -26.97 -32.50
C LEU A 608 -4.61 -28.25 -32.71
N GLU A 609 -3.36 -28.09 -33.14
CA GLU A 609 -2.37 -29.15 -33.26
C GLU A 609 -1.50 -29.11 -32.01
N PHE A 610 -1.67 -30.12 -31.16
CA PHE A 610 -0.86 -30.27 -29.97
C PHE A 610 0.05 -31.47 -30.14
N GLU A 611 1.35 -31.22 -30.05
CA GLU A 611 2.35 -32.25 -29.86
C GLU A 611 2.46 -32.50 -28.36
N THR A 612 1.86 -33.58 -27.88
CA THR A 612 2.06 -34.02 -26.50
C THR A 612 3.07 -35.15 -26.48
N GLU A 613 4.20 -34.92 -25.83
CA GLU A 613 5.13 -35.98 -25.45
C GLU A 613 4.50 -36.81 -24.33
N VAL A 614 4.00 -38.01 -24.69
CA VAL A 614 3.49 -38.98 -23.73
C VAL A 614 4.65 -39.90 -23.37
N THR A 615 5.17 -39.74 -22.15
CA THR A 615 6.15 -40.66 -21.57
C THR A 615 5.41 -41.86 -21.00
N SER A 616 5.36 -42.95 -21.76
CA SER A 616 4.93 -44.23 -21.21
C SER A 616 6.13 -44.92 -20.58
N LYS A 617 6.09 -45.11 -19.25
CA LYS A 617 6.99 -46.05 -18.58
C LYS A 617 6.51 -47.45 -18.89
N ASP A 618 7.31 -48.18 -19.66
CA ASP A 618 7.05 -49.59 -19.91
C ASP A 618 7.30 -50.38 -18.61
N LYS A 619 6.25 -50.99 -18.07
CA LYS A 619 6.30 -51.69 -16.77
C LYS A 619 7.24 -52.89 -16.79
N ALA A 620 7.53 -53.46 -17.95
CA ALA A 620 8.38 -54.64 -18.07
C ALA A 620 9.87 -54.30 -18.07
N THR A 621 10.26 -53.15 -18.62
CA THR A 621 11.67 -52.81 -18.90
C THR A 621 12.18 -51.63 -18.09
N GLY A 622 11.29 -50.85 -17.47
CA GLY A 622 11.64 -49.59 -16.80
C GLY A 622 12.05 -48.48 -17.77
N ALA A 623 12.09 -48.75 -19.08
CA ALA A 623 12.42 -47.79 -20.11
C ALA A 623 11.28 -46.76 -20.27
N SER A 624 11.66 -45.49 -20.27
CA SER A 624 10.76 -44.38 -20.61
C SER A 624 10.77 -44.22 -22.13
N HIS A 625 9.69 -44.65 -22.79
CA HIS A 625 9.47 -44.29 -24.19
C HIS A 625 8.66 -42.99 -24.24
N THR A 626 9.26 -41.95 -24.83
CA THR A 626 8.59 -40.68 -25.13
C THR A 626 7.99 -40.78 -26.52
N ALA A 627 6.67 -41.01 -26.61
CA ALA A 627 5.96 -40.97 -27.89
C ALA A 627 5.31 -39.60 -28.07
N VAL A 628 5.57 -38.93 -29.19
CA VAL A 628 4.88 -37.68 -29.54
C VAL A 628 3.51 -38.03 -30.10
N GLN A 629 2.47 -37.90 -29.27
CA GLN A 629 1.09 -38.02 -29.72
C GLN A 629 0.63 -36.67 -30.26
N ARG A 630 0.37 -36.60 -31.57
CA ARG A 630 -0.26 -35.43 -32.21
C ARG A 630 -1.77 -35.55 -32.13
N VAL A 631 -2.40 -34.71 -31.32
CA VAL A 631 -3.86 -34.54 -31.36
C VAL A 631 -4.15 -33.41 -32.35
N ARG A 632 -4.76 -33.76 -33.49
CA ARG A 632 -5.21 -32.80 -34.50
C ARG A 632 -6.72 -32.68 -34.45
N THR A 633 -7.22 -31.64 -33.80
CA THR A 633 -8.64 -31.28 -33.90
C THR A 633 -8.78 -30.13 -34.88
N GLY A 634 -8.87 -30.45 -36.17
CA GLY A 634 -9.09 -29.43 -37.20
C GLY A 634 -10.45 -28.78 -37.06
N MET A 635 -10.59 -27.53 -37.53
CA MET A 635 -11.88 -26.82 -37.57
C MET A 635 -12.94 -27.59 -38.37
N GLU A 636 -12.53 -28.30 -39.43
CA GLU A 636 -13.40 -29.20 -40.19
C GLU A 636 -13.93 -30.37 -39.34
N GLY A 637 -13.13 -30.87 -38.40
CA GLY A 637 -13.54 -31.93 -37.47
C GLY A 637 -14.60 -31.45 -36.48
N LEU A 638 -14.46 -30.23 -35.96
CA LEU A 638 -15.49 -29.60 -35.11
C LEU A 638 -16.77 -29.33 -35.90
N ALA A 639 -16.64 -28.95 -37.17
CA ALA A 639 -17.76 -28.74 -38.06
C ALA A 639 -18.58 -30.01 -38.30
N ALA A 640 -17.89 -31.09 -38.68
CA ALA A 640 -18.49 -32.40 -38.87
C ALA A 640 -19.12 -32.92 -37.57
N ALA A 641 -18.45 -32.77 -36.43
CA ALA A 641 -18.99 -33.16 -35.13
C ALA A 641 -20.26 -32.39 -34.77
N PHE A 642 -20.30 -31.08 -35.03
CA PHE A 642 -21.50 -30.26 -34.80
C PHE A 642 -22.68 -30.73 -35.68
N GLU A 643 -22.45 -30.99 -36.96
CA GLU A 643 -23.49 -31.47 -37.87
C GLU A 643 -24.00 -32.87 -37.49
N GLU A 644 -23.11 -33.79 -37.13
CA GLU A 644 -23.44 -35.16 -36.74
C GLU A 644 -24.23 -35.20 -35.42
N ILE A 645 -23.73 -34.51 -34.39
CA ILE A 645 -24.42 -34.39 -33.09
C ILE A 645 -25.75 -33.63 -33.27
N GLY A 646 -25.75 -32.60 -34.09
CA GLY A 646 -26.92 -31.78 -34.36
C GLY A 646 -28.02 -32.58 -35.04
N GLY A 647 -27.65 -33.36 -36.06
CA GLY A 647 -28.55 -34.27 -36.75
C GLY A 647 -29.16 -35.31 -35.82
N ALA A 648 -28.34 -35.94 -34.97
CA ALA A 648 -28.82 -36.89 -33.98
C ALA A 648 -29.79 -36.27 -32.96
N PHE A 649 -29.51 -35.05 -32.49
CA PHE A 649 -30.43 -34.33 -31.60
C PHE A 649 -31.77 -34.01 -32.29
N LEU A 650 -31.78 -33.65 -33.57
CA LEU A 650 -33.02 -33.42 -34.33
C LEU A 650 -33.83 -34.73 -34.49
N MET A 651 -33.17 -35.86 -34.73
CA MET A 651 -33.84 -37.17 -34.76
C MET A 651 -34.43 -37.54 -33.40
N LEU A 652 -33.74 -37.21 -32.30
CA LEU A 652 -34.25 -37.41 -30.95
C LEU A 652 -35.51 -36.57 -30.69
N LEU A 653 -35.50 -35.28 -31.07
CA LEU A 653 -36.67 -34.41 -30.96
C LEU A 653 -37.84 -34.95 -31.79
N GLU A 654 -37.58 -35.41 -33.00
CA GLU A 654 -38.59 -36.04 -33.86
C GLU A 654 -39.17 -37.32 -33.22
N ALA A 655 -38.33 -38.19 -32.68
CA ALA A 655 -38.76 -39.39 -31.98
C ALA A 655 -39.62 -39.05 -30.74
N LEU A 656 -39.24 -38.03 -29.97
CA LEU A 656 -40.02 -37.53 -28.84
C LEU A 656 -41.40 -37.05 -29.26
N THR A 657 -41.52 -36.38 -30.42
CA THR A 657 -42.82 -35.94 -30.95
C THR A 657 -43.72 -37.08 -31.43
N ARG A 658 -43.15 -38.24 -31.81
CA ARG A 658 -43.90 -39.39 -32.35
C ARG A 658 -44.42 -40.37 -31.29
N HIS A 659 -43.77 -40.47 -30.12
CA HIS A 659 -43.98 -41.58 -29.17
C HIS A 659 -44.93 -41.32 -28.00
N SER A 660 -45.57 -40.16 -27.89
CA SER A 660 -46.50 -39.87 -26.79
C SER A 660 -47.76 -39.14 -27.26
N SER A 661 -48.81 -39.11 -26.42
CA SER A 661 -50.05 -38.38 -26.70
C SER A 661 -49.71 -36.96 -27.17
N HIS A 662 -50.35 -36.56 -28.28
CA HIS A 662 -49.86 -35.54 -29.23
C HIS A 662 -49.53 -34.16 -28.62
N ARG A 663 -49.95 -33.87 -27.39
CA ARG A 663 -49.75 -32.57 -26.72
C ARG A 663 -48.55 -32.55 -25.78
N ASP A 664 -48.31 -33.60 -24.99
CA ASP A 664 -47.19 -33.65 -24.04
C ASP A 664 -45.86 -33.96 -24.72
N ALA A 665 -45.91 -34.71 -25.82
CA ALA A 665 -44.78 -35.01 -26.71
C ALA A 665 -44.07 -33.73 -27.21
N PHE A 666 -44.88 -32.84 -27.79
CA PHE A 666 -44.41 -31.57 -28.35
C PHE A 666 -43.93 -30.62 -27.26
N ARG A 667 -44.60 -30.57 -26.10
CA ARG A 667 -44.13 -29.77 -24.95
C ARG A 667 -42.76 -30.22 -24.46
N ARG A 668 -42.51 -31.54 -24.38
CA ARG A 668 -41.19 -32.07 -24.00
C ARG A 668 -40.14 -31.74 -25.05
N ALA A 669 -40.41 -31.98 -26.33
CA ALA A 669 -39.47 -31.64 -27.41
C ALA A 669 -39.16 -30.13 -27.45
N ALA A 670 -40.17 -29.27 -27.33
CA ALA A 670 -40.00 -27.82 -27.25
C ALA A 670 -39.21 -27.40 -26.00
N GLY A 671 -39.49 -28.01 -24.85
CA GLY A 671 -38.75 -27.80 -23.61
C GLY A 671 -37.28 -28.18 -23.73
N GLU A 672 -36.95 -29.18 -24.55
CA GLU A 672 -35.57 -29.55 -24.82
C GLU A 672 -34.90 -28.64 -25.88
N ALA A 673 -35.61 -28.30 -26.96
CA ALA A 673 -35.10 -27.53 -28.10
C ALA A 673 -34.91 -26.03 -27.80
N ARG A 674 -35.83 -25.42 -27.05
CA ARG A 674 -35.86 -23.97 -26.82
C ARG A 674 -34.61 -23.42 -26.12
N PRO A 675 -34.09 -24.02 -25.03
CA PRO A 675 -32.86 -23.53 -24.39
C PRO A 675 -31.65 -23.59 -25.32
N LEU A 676 -31.53 -24.66 -26.14
CA LEU A 676 -30.45 -24.79 -27.12
C LEU A 676 -30.59 -23.74 -28.23
N HIS A 677 -31.81 -23.51 -28.71
CA HIS A 677 -32.11 -22.50 -29.72
C HIS A 677 -31.72 -21.10 -29.25
N GLU A 678 -32.19 -20.69 -28.07
CA GLU A 678 -31.91 -19.38 -27.50
C GLU A 678 -30.40 -19.18 -27.29
N ALA A 679 -29.69 -20.19 -26.78
CA ALA A 679 -28.25 -20.12 -26.57
C ALA A 679 -27.43 -20.07 -27.88
N LEU A 680 -27.78 -20.88 -28.89
CA LEU A 680 -27.11 -20.83 -30.20
C LEU A 680 -27.44 -19.54 -30.98
N ALA A 681 -28.66 -19.03 -30.86
CA ALA A 681 -29.06 -17.77 -31.48
C ALA A 681 -28.30 -16.59 -30.86
N ALA A 682 -28.14 -16.56 -29.54
CA ALA A 682 -27.31 -15.59 -28.84
C ALA A 682 -25.85 -15.66 -29.31
N LEU A 683 -25.29 -16.86 -29.39
CA LEU A 683 -23.92 -17.09 -29.87
C LEU A 683 -23.70 -16.57 -31.31
N VAL A 684 -24.67 -16.78 -32.20
CA VAL A 684 -24.63 -16.32 -33.59
C VAL A 684 -24.87 -14.81 -33.71
N ALA A 685 -25.65 -14.21 -32.80
CA ALA A 685 -25.84 -12.77 -32.74
C ALA A 685 -24.55 -12.08 -32.27
N GLU A 686 -23.88 -12.66 -31.28
CA GLU A 686 -22.57 -12.20 -30.81
C GLU A 686 -21.52 -12.25 -31.93
N SER A 687 -21.40 -13.37 -32.65
CA SER A 687 -20.38 -13.51 -33.70
C SER A 687 -20.54 -12.54 -34.90
N GLN A 688 -21.76 -12.07 -35.17
CA GLN A 688 -22.06 -11.18 -36.30
C GLN A 688 -21.47 -9.78 -36.20
N GLN A 689 -21.22 -9.31 -34.97
CA GLN A 689 -20.78 -7.95 -34.69
C GLN A 689 -19.28 -7.74 -34.92
N SER A 690 -18.49 -8.81 -35.04
CA SER A 690 -17.03 -8.72 -34.91
C SER A 690 -16.26 -8.96 -36.20
N ASP A 691 -16.65 -9.92 -37.04
CA ASP A 691 -15.82 -10.36 -38.18
C ASP A 691 -16.66 -11.01 -39.29
N PRO A 692 -16.49 -10.60 -40.58
CA PRO A 692 -17.12 -11.26 -41.72
C PRO A 692 -16.80 -12.76 -41.85
N GLN A 693 -15.61 -13.24 -41.49
CA GLN A 693 -15.29 -14.68 -41.55
C GLN A 693 -16.11 -15.50 -40.56
N LEU A 694 -16.33 -14.96 -39.36
CA LEU A 694 -17.21 -15.56 -38.36
C LEU A 694 -18.68 -15.61 -38.83
N ARG A 695 -19.10 -14.69 -39.70
CA ARG A 695 -20.45 -14.74 -40.29
C ARG A 695 -20.63 -15.95 -41.19
N GLU A 696 -19.61 -16.32 -41.96
CA GLU A 696 -19.65 -17.50 -42.82
C GLU A 696 -19.75 -18.79 -41.98
N ARG A 697 -18.92 -18.93 -40.95
CA ARG A 697 -19.00 -20.06 -40.00
C ARG A 697 -20.36 -20.13 -39.30
N GLY A 698 -20.92 -18.97 -38.97
CA GLY A 698 -22.27 -18.84 -38.42
C GLY A 698 -23.39 -19.39 -39.31
N LEU A 699 -23.17 -19.56 -40.62
CA LEU A 699 -24.20 -20.09 -41.53
C LEU A 699 -24.60 -21.53 -41.21
N VAL A 700 -23.65 -22.39 -40.80
CA VAL A 700 -23.96 -23.78 -40.43
C VAL A 700 -24.87 -23.81 -39.20
N ILE A 701 -24.54 -23.02 -38.18
CA ILE A 701 -25.35 -22.90 -36.97
C ILE A 701 -26.71 -22.25 -37.28
N ARG A 702 -26.79 -21.26 -38.18
CA ARG A 702 -28.08 -20.69 -38.63
C ARG A 702 -28.96 -21.70 -39.36
N LYS A 703 -28.37 -22.52 -40.23
CA LYS A 703 -29.09 -23.60 -40.92
C LYS A 703 -29.64 -24.61 -39.90
N TYR A 704 -28.87 -24.89 -38.85
CA TYR A 704 -29.30 -25.71 -37.73
C TYR A 704 -30.42 -25.06 -36.91
N LEU A 705 -30.28 -23.77 -36.55
CA LEU A 705 -31.29 -22.98 -35.84
C LEU A 705 -32.65 -22.98 -36.57
N ARG A 706 -32.67 -22.84 -37.91
CA ARG A 706 -33.92 -22.93 -38.70
C ARG A 706 -34.64 -24.26 -38.56
N LYS A 707 -33.88 -25.37 -38.48
CA LYS A 707 -34.44 -26.71 -38.25
C LYS A 707 -34.94 -26.85 -36.80
N LEU A 708 -34.20 -26.31 -35.85
CA LEU A 708 -34.53 -26.33 -34.43
C LEU A 708 -35.77 -25.47 -34.11
N ASP A 709 -35.96 -24.37 -34.86
CA ASP A 709 -37.10 -23.44 -34.78
C ASP A 709 -38.44 -24.16 -34.95
N HIS A 710 -38.49 -25.19 -35.81
CA HIS A 710 -39.68 -26.02 -36.01
C HIS A 710 -40.14 -26.71 -34.72
N TYR A 711 -39.22 -27.05 -33.83
CA TYR A 711 -39.52 -27.68 -32.54
C TYR A 711 -39.68 -26.66 -31.43
N ALA A 712 -38.97 -25.52 -31.49
CA ALA A 712 -39.01 -24.50 -30.46
C ALA A 712 -40.27 -23.60 -30.50
N LYS A 713 -40.80 -23.30 -31.70
CA LYS A 713 -41.94 -22.38 -31.89
C LYS A 713 -43.30 -23.07 -31.96
N ASN A 714 -43.35 -24.35 -32.35
CA ASN A 714 -44.60 -25.09 -32.46
C ASN A 714 -45.09 -25.58 -31.08
N GLN A 715 -45.36 -24.65 -30.17
CA GLN A 715 -46.39 -24.93 -29.17
C GLN A 715 -47.71 -25.02 -29.93
N PRO A 716 -48.49 -26.11 -29.80
CA PRO A 716 -49.88 -26.08 -30.26
C PRO A 716 -50.51 -24.84 -29.63
N PRO A 717 -51.30 -24.04 -30.38
CA PRO A 717 -51.95 -22.86 -29.84
C PRO A 717 -52.57 -23.26 -28.50
N GLU A 718 -52.32 -22.47 -27.46
CA GLU A 718 -53.10 -22.60 -26.25
C GLU A 718 -54.54 -22.34 -26.68
N ASP A 719 -55.29 -23.40 -26.99
CA ASP A 719 -56.73 -23.34 -27.08
C ASP A 719 -57.15 -22.64 -25.79
N THR A 720 -57.65 -21.42 -25.95
CA THR A 720 -58.45 -20.69 -24.99
C THR A 720 -59.39 -21.70 -24.35
N ILE A 721 -59.01 -22.19 -23.18
CA ILE A 721 -59.92 -22.93 -22.32
C ILE A 721 -60.92 -21.87 -21.86
N ASP A 722 -62.05 -21.83 -22.56
CA ASP A 722 -63.25 -21.18 -22.06
C ASP A 722 -63.47 -21.74 -20.65
N ALA A 723 -63.33 -20.86 -19.66
CA ALA A 723 -63.71 -21.11 -18.29
C ALA A 723 -65.25 -21.28 -18.25
N GLY A 724 -65.70 -22.50 -18.51
CA GLY A 724 -67.08 -22.93 -18.37
C GLY A 724 -67.23 -23.97 -17.27
N GLN A 725 -67.08 -23.54 -16.01
CA GLN A 725 -67.85 -24.01 -14.86
C GLN A 725 -67.91 -22.91 -13.79
#